data_AF-A0A7K4A5D9-F1
#
_entry.id   AF-A0A7K4A5D9-F1
#
_cell.length_a   1.000
_cell.length_b   1.000
_cell.length_c   1.000
_cell.angle_alpha   90.00
_cell.angle_beta   90.00
_cell.angle_gamma   90.00
#
_symmetry.space_group_name_H-M   'P 1'
#
loop_
_entity.id
_entity.type
_entity.pdbx_description
1 polymer ?
#
loop_
_entity_poly.entity_id
_entity_poly.type
_entity_poly.pdbx_seq_one_letter_code
_entity_poly.pdbx_strand_id
1 'polypeptide(L)'
;MADTGLFRYRNIGIIVILIILAAFSLWIRVLPLFGPHAADILSIVGSDDPLYNLRQIEQILANFPGYSWFEAMTLFPTGQTVPWGPLFTFICSVACLVAGATTRTEIIQAALWVPPILAALMVPVIFVLVRKIWDWKAGLIAAALIAVIGGQFFFRSLAGYLDHHIAEVFFSTIYCIAYLYCLDFCRKSPVDLKVWKTLKIPVLVSCIAGVAYVLGFLTMPTMILFAFITALTTICLFIYEYYHGRHGEYIVVINTVVFGIALLVSLFFLPSSGFALYYYSLGHPISYLLLIVGTIILYALSRFLAGRPWYSYPGIVFALSLIGILIMALALPTLYQTFVEGLTAFFGLSPYTVTIQEARPWTLSEAWAVFNFGLLLMIGGIFALLYKNWKEYRPGHIFVLVWSFFIIIAAFREVRYEYYLAVNIALLGGICVGFALEHAWPDILAMGKKASVKEPEPEQKEVKGSTKKKKADRISQKSTRKAVSKSKINYVNILLAGLACAFALIFAVLSLQQQYAVASSEGIRMNQDWRESLEWMNGNTPETGVDYYTIYEEDNFTYPATAYGVMSWWDYGHMITYLANRIPNSNPFQAGVAGPNGSATFFVSGMESATNQVADNQGTRYVMTDIEMATGKFWAMATWYNATEKQAPYQPTYYIPDPANPGTYQPLTAYKDLYFLTTVSRLHNFDGSYTPAGEVYYIEYTTSIGSRPDQAVITEATVMDADEANAAADRYNQQAQPGTGAAVVSTNFIQPTTDIPALSHYRLVHESPTNVFSGSSPDVKYVKIFEYVPGARIKGEGIIELPLVSNTGRAFVYRQQSTNGEFVVPYSTEGNPYDVRATGKYKITGTGRQISVSEDAIMRGLQIT
;
A
#
# COMPACT_ATOMS: atom_id res chain seq x y z
N MET A 1 11.13 11.49 -54.58
CA MET A 1 9.83 11.77 -55.22
C MET A 1 8.78 11.81 -54.11
N ALA A 2 8.02 12.91 -54.10
CA ALA A 2 6.76 13.14 -53.39
C ALA A 2 6.71 12.84 -51.87
N ASP A 3 6.88 13.94 -51.13
CA ASP A 3 6.36 14.20 -49.79
C ASP A 3 4.82 14.04 -49.81
N THR A 4 4.31 12.85 -49.47
CA THR A 4 2.86 12.55 -49.47
C THR A 4 2.26 12.91 -48.11
N GLY A 5 1.08 13.54 -48.12
CA GLY A 5 0.45 14.32 -47.03
C GLY A 5 0.19 13.65 -45.67
N LEU A 6 0.72 12.45 -45.41
CA LEU A 6 0.61 11.74 -44.13
C LEU A 6 1.36 12.46 -42.99
N PHE A 7 2.48 13.15 -43.28
CA PHE A 7 3.25 13.88 -42.28
C PHE A 7 2.55 15.15 -41.77
N ARG A 8 1.66 15.75 -42.57
CA ARG A 8 0.93 16.99 -42.21
C ARG A 8 -0.06 16.76 -41.06
N TYR A 9 -0.62 15.56 -40.95
CA TYR A 9 -1.59 15.19 -39.90
C TYR A 9 -1.00 14.33 -38.78
N ARG A 10 0.32 14.04 -38.79
CA ARG A 10 0.95 13.16 -37.79
C ARG A 10 0.70 13.61 -36.35
N ASN A 11 0.90 14.89 -36.07
CA ASN A 11 0.73 15.41 -34.70
C ASN A 11 -0.74 15.34 -34.27
N ILE A 12 -1.68 15.60 -35.19
CA ILE A 12 -3.12 15.46 -34.94
C ILE A 12 -3.46 14.00 -34.67
N GLY A 13 -2.95 13.06 -35.50
CA GLY A 13 -3.15 11.62 -35.29
C GLY A 13 -2.61 11.12 -33.95
N ILE A 14 -1.42 11.58 -33.54
CA ILE A 14 -0.86 11.28 -32.21
C ILE A 14 -1.79 11.78 -31.11
N ILE A 15 -2.24 13.05 -31.19
CA ILE A 15 -3.15 13.63 -30.19
C ILE A 15 -4.46 12.83 -30.10
N VAL A 16 -5.05 12.48 -31.24
CA VAL A 16 -6.28 11.67 -31.30
C VAL A 16 -6.06 10.30 -30.64
N ILE A 17 -4.95 9.61 -30.93
CA ILE A 17 -4.64 8.31 -30.30
C ILE A 17 -4.50 8.48 -28.79
N LEU A 18 -3.80 9.51 -28.31
CA LEU A 18 -3.63 9.75 -26.88
C LEU A 18 -4.96 10.05 -26.19
N ILE A 19 -5.86 10.80 -26.83
CA ILE A 19 -7.21 11.07 -26.31
C ILE A 19 -8.00 9.76 -26.21
N ILE A 20 -7.95 8.90 -27.23
CA ILE A 20 -8.64 7.59 -27.20
C ILE A 20 -8.10 6.71 -26.06
N LEU A 21 -6.78 6.64 -25.90
CA LEU A 21 -6.14 5.86 -24.84
C LEU A 21 -6.45 6.43 -23.44
N ALA A 22 -6.46 7.75 -23.29
CA ALA A 22 -6.82 8.39 -22.03
C ALA A 22 -8.31 8.19 -21.69
N ALA A 23 -9.20 8.33 -22.68
CA ALA A 23 -10.63 8.06 -22.52
C ALA A 23 -10.90 6.60 -22.16
N PHE A 24 -10.17 5.67 -22.78
CA PHE A 24 -10.22 4.25 -22.43
C PHE A 24 -9.74 4.00 -20.99
N SER A 25 -8.59 4.57 -20.62
CA SER A 25 -8.02 4.45 -19.28
C SER A 25 -8.95 5.01 -18.20
N LEU A 26 -9.63 6.13 -18.49
CA LEU A 26 -10.67 6.70 -17.65
C LEU A 26 -11.87 5.76 -17.54
N TRP A 27 -12.44 5.34 -18.68
CA TRP A 27 -13.66 4.53 -18.76
C TRP A 27 -13.57 3.27 -17.89
N ILE A 28 -12.47 2.51 -18.00
CA ILE A 28 -12.33 1.27 -17.23
C ILE A 28 -12.22 1.52 -15.71
N ARG A 29 -11.67 2.68 -15.30
CA ARG A 29 -11.48 3.04 -13.89
C ARG A 29 -12.73 3.60 -13.22
N VAL A 30 -13.68 4.09 -14.01
CA VAL A 30 -14.95 4.62 -13.52
C VAL A 30 -16.09 3.60 -13.55
N LEU A 31 -15.84 2.36 -14.02
CA LEU A 31 -16.84 1.29 -14.01
C LEU A 31 -17.52 1.09 -12.65
N PRO A 32 -16.82 1.17 -11.49
CA PRO A 32 -17.49 1.05 -10.19
C PRO A 32 -18.59 2.10 -9.96
N LEU A 33 -18.48 3.31 -10.54
CA LEU A 33 -19.50 4.37 -10.44
C LEU A 33 -20.77 4.08 -11.25
N PHE A 34 -20.76 3.05 -12.10
CA PHE A 34 -21.90 2.63 -12.91
C PHE A 34 -22.40 1.23 -12.52
N GLY A 35 -21.85 0.64 -11.46
CA GLY A 35 -22.25 -0.65 -10.94
C GLY A 35 -23.59 -0.61 -10.17
N PRO A 36 -24.13 -1.78 -9.78
CA PRO A 36 -25.41 -1.89 -9.08
C PRO A 36 -25.48 -1.10 -7.75
N HIS A 37 -24.32 -0.89 -7.11
CA HIS A 37 -24.19 -0.21 -5.81
C HIS A 37 -23.90 1.29 -5.93
N ALA A 38 -23.80 1.83 -7.16
CA ALA A 38 -23.55 3.25 -7.37
C ALA A 38 -24.64 4.18 -6.80
N ALA A 39 -25.85 3.64 -6.58
CA ALA A 39 -26.93 4.36 -5.91
C ALA A 39 -26.57 4.79 -4.47
N ASP A 40 -25.71 4.02 -3.80
CA ASP A 40 -25.18 4.31 -2.48
C ASP A 40 -23.66 4.51 -2.60
N ILE A 41 -23.27 5.71 -2.99
CA ILE A 41 -21.89 6.03 -3.37
C ILE A 41 -20.88 5.76 -2.25
N LEU A 42 -21.29 5.82 -0.98
CA LEU A 42 -20.41 5.53 0.14
C LEU A 42 -20.03 4.05 0.20
N SER A 43 -20.92 3.15 -0.26
CA SER A 43 -20.67 1.71 -0.25
C SER A 43 -19.54 1.26 -1.17
N ILE A 44 -19.18 2.08 -2.17
CA ILE A 44 -18.10 1.79 -3.13
C ILE A 44 -16.76 2.42 -2.73
N VAL A 45 -16.70 3.07 -1.56
CA VAL A 45 -15.46 3.67 -1.04
C VAL A 45 -14.69 2.64 -0.23
N GLY A 46 -13.36 2.57 -0.42
CA GLY A 46 -12.49 1.75 0.41
C GLY A 46 -12.62 2.12 1.89
N SER A 47 -12.65 1.12 2.77
CA SER A 47 -12.95 1.30 4.21
C SER A 47 -11.74 1.71 5.06
N ASP A 48 -10.61 1.97 4.41
CA ASP A 48 -9.30 2.29 4.96
C ASP A 48 -8.95 3.78 4.70
N ASP A 49 -7.80 4.05 4.10
CA ASP A 49 -7.27 5.38 3.76
C ASP A 49 -8.24 6.29 2.97
N PRO A 50 -9.10 5.79 2.06
CA PRO A 50 -10.08 6.62 1.36
C PRO A 50 -11.05 7.37 2.27
N LEU A 51 -11.46 6.78 3.40
CA LEU A 51 -12.35 7.45 4.35
C LEU A 51 -11.65 8.61 5.07
N TYR A 52 -10.35 8.50 5.34
CA TYR A 52 -9.60 9.59 5.93
C TYR A 52 -9.36 10.74 4.95
N ASN A 53 -9.13 10.43 3.67
CA ASN A 53 -9.10 11.46 2.63
C ASN A 53 -10.44 12.20 2.53
N LEU A 54 -11.57 11.49 2.59
CA LEU A 54 -12.90 12.13 2.63
C LEU A 54 -13.08 13.01 3.86
N ARG A 55 -12.67 12.55 5.04
CA ARG A 55 -12.66 13.36 6.26
C ARG A 55 -11.89 14.67 6.06
N GLN A 56 -10.67 14.59 5.54
CA GLN A 56 -9.85 15.78 5.27
C GLN A 56 -10.50 16.71 4.25
N ILE A 57 -11.10 16.17 3.18
CA ILE A 57 -11.83 16.96 2.19
C ILE A 57 -13.01 17.70 2.83
N GLU A 58 -13.79 17.04 3.68
CA GLU A 58 -14.90 17.68 4.39
C GLU A 58 -14.43 18.80 5.33
N GLN A 59 -13.32 18.60 6.06
CA GLN A 59 -12.71 19.64 6.89
C GLN A 59 -12.18 20.82 6.05
N ILE A 60 -11.52 20.55 4.92
CA ILE A 60 -11.03 21.59 4.00
C ILE A 60 -12.20 22.38 3.42
N LEU A 61 -13.29 21.72 3.02
CA LEU A 61 -14.46 22.40 2.46
C LEU A 61 -15.15 23.29 3.50
N ALA A 62 -15.26 22.83 4.74
CA ALA A 62 -15.82 23.62 5.83
C ALA A 62 -14.97 24.84 6.22
N ASN A 63 -13.64 24.75 6.03
CA ASN A 63 -12.67 25.78 6.46
C ASN A 63 -11.86 26.35 5.29
N PHE A 64 -12.37 26.30 4.06
CA PHE A 64 -11.55 26.51 2.87
C PHE A 64 -10.84 27.88 2.89
N PRO A 65 -9.51 27.96 2.66
CA PRO A 65 -8.57 26.91 2.23
C PRO A 65 -7.69 26.31 3.35
N GLY A 66 -8.20 26.14 4.57
CA GLY A 66 -7.47 25.55 5.70
C GLY A 66 -7.19 24.05 5.53
N TYR A 67 -6.10 23.54 6.13
CA TYR A 67 -5.70 22.13 6.16
C TYR A 67 -5.32 21.73 7.59
N SER A 68 -5.75 20.54 8.04
CA SER A 68 -5.48 20.07 9.41
C SER A 68 -4.18 19.28 9.47
N TRP A 69 -3.18 19.81 10.17
CA TRP A 69 -1.92 19.11 10.44
C TRP A 69 -1.96 18.25 11.71
N PHE A 70 -2.97 18.44 12.54
CA PHE A 70 -3.25 17.65 13.74
C PHE A 70 -4.67 17.09 13.67
N GLU A 71 -4.85 15.83 14.07
CA GLU A 71 -6.14 15.15 14.09
C GLU A 71 -6.54 14.81 15.52
N ALA A 72 -7.52 15.55 16.05
CA ALA A 72 -8.10 15.32 17.37
C ALA A 72 -9.14 14.19 17.37
N MET A 73 -9.74 13.85 16.23
CA MET A 73 -10.78 12.81 16.11
C MET A 73 -10.20 11.41 15.86
N THR A 74 -8.93 11.17 16.22
CA THR A 74 -8.27 9.86 16.20
C THR A 74 -7.26 9.75 17.34
N LEU A 75 -6.74 8.55 17.59
CA LEU A 75 -5.73 8.26 18.61
C LEU A 75 -6.05 8.90 19.98
N PHE A 76 -7.27 8.67 20.47
CA PHE A 76 -7.63 9.16 21.80
C PHE A 76 -6.76 8.50 22.88
N PRO A 77 -6.28 9.24 23.91
CA PRO A 77 -6.60 10.63 24.26
C PRO A 77 -5.56 11.67 23.83
N THR A 78 -4.74 11.39 22.81
CA THR A 78 -3.64 12.29 22.42
C THR A 78 -3.90 13.04 21.13
N GLY A 79 -4.70 12.48 20.21
CA GLY A 79 -4.66 12.92 18.82
C GLY A 79 -3.33 12.53 18.18
N GLN A 80 -3.12 12.93 16.93
CA GLN A 80 -1.82 12.76 16.26
C GLN A 80 -1.59 13.76 15.14
N THR A 81 -0.32 14.00 14.82
CA THR A 81 0.08 14.72 13.61
C THR A 81 -0.32 13.92 12.36
N VAL A 82 -0.85 14.62 11.36
CA VAL A 82 -1.23 14.05 10.07
C VAL A 82 0.03 13.85 9.20
N PRO A 83 0.35 12.62 8.76
CA PRO A 83 1.54 12.36 7.93
C PRO A 83 1.41 12.83 6.48
N TRP A 84 0.18 13.11 6.05
CA TRP A 84 -0.16 13.25 4.65
C TRP A 84 0.00 14.68 4.16
N GLY A 85 0.29 14.81 2.86
CA GLY A 85 0.41 16.11 2.21
C GLY A 85 -0.94 16.72 1.85
N PRO A 86 -1.03 18.05 1.78
CA PRO A 86 -2.30 18.71 1.53
C PRO A 86 -2.73 18.70 0.06
N LEU A 87 -1.83 18.47 -0.90
CA LEU A 87 -2.10 18.73 -2.31
C LEU A 87 -3.22 17.85 -2.88
N PHE A 88 -3.23 16.55 -2.55
CA PHE A 88 -4.24 15.63 -3.09
C PHE A 88 -5.65 15.99 -2.61
N THR A 89 -5.83 16.15 -1.30
CA THR A 89 -7.12 16.54 -0.72
C THR A 89 -7.53 17.95 -1.13
N PHE A 90 -6.61 18.88 -1.36
CA PHE A 90 -6.92 20.18 -1.96
C PHE A 90 -7.42 20.05 -3.41
N ILE A 91 -6.80 19.21 -4.25
CA ILE A 91 -7.27 18.97 -5.62
C ILE A 91 -8.71 18.41 -5.58
N CYS A 92 -8.97 17.44 -4.70
CA CYS A 92 -10.31 16.89 -4.50
C CYS A 92 -11.31 17.94 -4.00
N SER A 93 -10.91 18.78 -3.04
CA SER A 93 -11.75 19.85 -2.50
C SER A 93 -12.09 20.89 -3.58
N VAL A 94 -11.12 21.29 -4.40
CA VAL A 94 -11.37 22.18 -5.54
C VAL A 94 -12.30 21.52 -6.57
N ALA A 95 -12.16 20.22 -6.83
CA ALA A 95 -13.11 19.50 -7.69
C ALA A 95 -14.53 19.53 -7.11
N CYS A 96 -14.69 19.37 -5.80
CA CYS A 96 -15.98 19.48 -5.11
C CYS A 96 -16.57 20.90 -5.23
N LEU A 97 -15.75 21.94 -5.02
CA LEU A 97 -16.18 23.34 -5.15
C LEU A 97 -16.62 23.67 -6.59
N VAL A 98 -15.86 23.21 -7.59
CA VAL A 98 -16.22 23.40 -9.01
C VAL A 98 -17.49 22.66 -9.39
N ALA A 99 -17.70 21.47 -8.81
CA ALA A 99 -18.93 20.70 -8.99
C ALA A 99 -20.14 21.29 -8.24
N GLY A 100 -19.93 22.25 -7.34
CA GLY A 100 -20.98 22.77 -6.46
C GLY A 100 -21.47 21.76 -5.43
N ALA A 101 -20.62 20.80 -5.03
CA ALA A 101 -20.95 19.76 -4.07
C ALA A 101 -21.09 20.34 -2.66
N THR A 102 -22.25 20.16 -2.04
CA THR A 102 -22.58 20.71 -0.70
C THR A 102 -23.00 19.64 0.30
N THR A 103 -23.43 18.47 -0.18
CA THR A 103 -23.75 17.32 0.67
C THR A 103 -22.63 16.29 0.66
N ARG A 104 -22.51 15.47 1.72
CA ARG A 104 -21.53 14.37 1.79
C ARG A 104 -21.59 13.46 0.56
N THR A 105 -22.79 13.10 0.09
CA THR A 105 -22.96 12.29 -1.12
C THR A 105 -22.40 12.98 -2.36
N GLU A 106 -22.67 14.26 -2.57
CA GLU A 106 -22.12 15.04 -3.69
C GLU A 106 -20.59 15.19 -3.58
N ILE A 107 -20.06 15.38 -2.38
CA ILE A 107 -18.62 15.48 -2.11
C ILE A 107 -17.93 14.17 -2.48
N ILE A 108 -18.45 13.02 -2.02
CA ILE A 108 -17.93 11.70 -2.37
C ILE A 108 -17.98 11.52 -3.89
N GLN A 109 -19.14 11.78 -4.50
CA GLN A 109 -19.30 11.65 -5.95
C GLN A 109 -18.26 12.48 -6.72
N ALA A 110 -18.07 13.75 -6.39
CA ALA A 110 -17.09 14.61 -7.05
C ALA A 110 -15.65 14.17 -6.81
N ALA A 111 -15.29 13.82 -5.57
CA ALA A 111 -13.93 13.42 -5.21
C ALA A 111 -13.50 12.11 -5.89
N LEU A 112 -14.41 11.13 -6.02
CA LEU A 112 -14.11 9.82 -6.63
C LEU A 112 -13.73 9.87 -8.11
N TRP A 113 -13.98 10.98 -8.81
CA TRP A 113 -13.51 11.17 -10.19
C TRP A 113 -12.03 11.56 -10.27
N VAL A 114 -11.44 12.09 -9.19
CA VAL A 114 -10.06 12.61 -9.23
C VAL A 114 -9.02 11.52 -9.50
N PRO A 115 -9.02 10.36 -8.80
CA PRO A 115 -8.02 9.32 -9.07
C PRO A 115 -8.06 8.77 -10.51
N PRO A 116 -9.25 8.44 -11.09
CA PRO A 116 -9.35 8.03 -12.50
C PRO A 116 -8.88 9.09 -13.49
N ILE A 117 -9.16 10.38 -13.23
CA ILE A 117 -8.71 11.48 -14.09
C ILE A 117 -7.19 11.59 -14.07
N LEU A 118 -6.55 11.52 -12.90
CA LEU A 118 -5.09 11.54 -12.80
C LEU A 118 -4.45 10.36 -13.53
N ALA A 119 -5.03 9.16 -13.45
CA ALA A 119 -4.57 8.01 -14.23
C ALA A 119 -4.74 8.18 -15.74
N ALA A 120 -5.86 8.76 -16.19
CA ALA A 120 -6.05 9.08 -17.61
C ALA A 120 -5.01 10.11 -18.11
N LEU A 121 -4.66 11.09 -17.27
CA LEU A 121 -3.59 12.07 -17.56
C LEU A 121 -2.19 11.43 -17.59
N MET A 122 -1.98 10.26 -16.97
CA MET A 122 -0.71 9.54 -17.10
C MET A 122 -0.42 9.10 -18.53
N VAL A 123 -1.43 8.87 -19.36
CA VAL A 123 -1.26 8.47 -20.78
C VAL A 123 -0.43 9.50 -21.58
N PRO A 124 -0.83 10.79 -21.67
CA PRO A 124 -0.01 11.79 -22.34
C PRO A 124 1.30 12.10 -21.60
N VAL A 125 1.34 11.98 -20.26
CA VAL A 125 2.57 12.18 -19.47
C VAL A 125 3.64 11.16 -19.86
N ILE A 126 3.30 9.87 -19.91
CA ILE A 126 4.21 8.80 -20.32
C ILE A 126 4.62 8.95 -21.78
N PHE A 127 3.71 9.35 -22.67
CA PHE A 127 4.06 9.67 -24.05
C PHE A 127 5.17 10.74 -24.12
N VAL A 128 5.03 11.85 -23.38
CA VAL A 128 6.01 12.95 -23.36
C VAL A 128 7.35 12.48 -22.80
N LEU A 129 7.34 11.68 -21.72
CA LEU A 129 8.53 11.11 -21.11
C LEU A 129 9.30 10.23 -22.11
N VAL A 130 8.64 9.23 -22.68
CA VAL A 130 9.30 8.25 -23.55
C VAL A 130 9.72 8.89 -24.88
N ARG A 131 8.91 9.82 -25.42
CA ARG A 131 9.27 10.60 -26.60
C ARG A 131 10.57 11.36 -26.41
N LYS A 132 10.84 11.87 -25.20
CA LYS A 132 12.10 12.56 -24.87
C LYS A 132 13.28 11.61 -24.83
N ILE A 133 13.10 10.42 -24.26
CA ILE A 133 14.17 9.44 -24.04
C ILE A 133 14.54 8.68 -25.31
N TRP A 134 13.54 8.34 -26.13
CA TRP A 134 13.69 7.52 -27.33
C TRP A 134 13.15 8.21 -28.59
N ASP A 135 11.86 8.03 -28.90
CA ASP A 135 11.15 8.67 -30.00
C ASP A 135 9.63 8.63 -29.80
N TRP A 136 8.87 9.25 -30.72
CA TRP A 136 7.42 9.33 -30.61
C TRP A 136 6.70 7.98 -30.81
N LYS A 137 7.32 6.99 -31.48
CA LYS A 137 6.71 5.67 -31.71
C LYS A 137 6.78 4.84 -30.44
N ALA A 138 7.95 4.78 -29.81
CA ALA A 138 8.12 4.22 -28.47
C ALA A 138 7.20 4.92 -27.47
N GLY A 139 7.02 6.23 -27.60
CA GLY A 139 6.09 6.99 -26.77
C GLY A 139 4.63 6.58 -26.92
N LEU A 140 4.14 6.34 -28.13
CA LEU A 140 2.77 5.85 -28.32
C LEU A 140 2.59 4.44 -27.74
N ILE A 141 3.59 3.58 -27.89
CA ILE A 141 3.55 2.22 -27.33
C ILE A 141 3.51 2.30 -25.80
N ALA A 142 4.40 3.08 -25.17
CA ALA A 142 4.41 3.26 -23.72
C ALA A 142 3.09 3.86 -23.20
N ALA A 143 2.49 4.81 -23.93
CA ALA A 143 1.19 5.38 -23.61
C ALA A 143 0.06 4.34 -23.67
N ALA A 144 0.11 3.40 -24.63
CA ALA A 144 -0.83 2.28 -24.67
C ALA A 144 -0.60 1.31 -23.50
N LEU A 145 0.66 1.02 -23.15
CA LEU A 145 1.00 0.13 -22.04
C LEU A 145 0.53 0.69 -20.69
N ILE A 146 0.76 1.98 -20.39
CA ILE A 146 0.31 2.58 -19.13
C ILE A 146 -1.22 2.68 -19.04
N ALA A 147 -1.93 2.81 -20.17
CA ALA A 147 -3.39 2.84 -20.18
C ALA A 147 -3.99 1.52 -19.66
N VAL A 148 -3.31 0.40 -19.91
CA VAL A 148 -3.79 -0.97 -19.64
C VAL A 148 -3.03 -1.70 -18.53
N ILE A 149 -2.03 -1.07 -17.89
CA ILE A 149 -1.22 -1.72 -16.84
C ILE A 149 -2.03 -2.01 -15.57
N GLY A 150 -1.98 -3.25 -15.09
CA GLY A 150 -2.71 -3.70 -13.90
C GLY A 150 -2.03 -3.37 -12.57
N GLY A 151 -2.34 -4.15 -11.54
CA GLY A 151 -1.67 -4.08 -10.23
C GLY A 151 -2.11 -2.91 -9.36
N GLN A 152 -1.25 -2.52 -8.41
CA GLN A 152 -1.49 -1.43 -7.45
C GLN A 152 -1.72 -0.09 -8.14
N PHE A 153 -1.06 0.17 -9.28
CA PHE A 153 -1.31 1.39 -10.07
C PHE A 153 -2.76 1.47 -10.54
N PHE A 154 -3.32 0.35 -11.01
CA PHE A 154 -4.71 0.31 -11.43
C PHE A 154 -5.66 0.41 -10.23
N PHE A 155 -5.47 -0.44 -9.23
CA PHE A 155 -6.36 -0.52 -8.06
C PHE A 155 -6.44 0.81 -7.31
N ARG A 156 -5.29 1.46 -7.04
CA ARG A 156 -5.21 2.76 -6.34
C ARG A 156 -5.53 3.96 -7.24
N SER A 157 -6.07 3.73 -8.44
CA SER A 157 -6.62 4.78 -9.31
C SER A 157 -8.05 4.50 -9.79
N LEU A 158 -8.72 3.50 -9.19
CA LEU A 158 -10.13 3.22 -9.41
C LEU A 158 -11.01 4.28 -8.75
N ALA A 159 -12.17 4.53 -9.36
CA ALA A 159 -13.25 5.19 -8.65
C ALA A 159 -13.71 4.26 -7.51
N GLY A 160 -13.50 4.70 -6.28
CA GLY A 160 -13.72 3.93 -5.06
C GLY A 160 -12.49 3.89 -4.15
N TYR A 161 -11.28 3.99 -4.73
CA TYR A 161 -10.04 4.09 -3.96
C TYR A 161 -9.52 5.54 -3.98
N LEU A 162 -10.12 6.39 -3.16
CA LEU A 162 -9.80 7.82 -3.08
C LEU A 162 -8.52 8.05 -2.27
N ASP A 163 -7.37 7.93 -2.91
CA ASP A 163 -6.11 8.06 -2.19
C ASP A 163 -4.97 8.70 -2.99
N HIS A 164 -3.99 9.22 -2.26
CA HIS A 164 -2.91 10.08 -2.76
C HIS A 164 -1.92 9.37 -3.69
N HIS A 165 -1.88 8.04 -3.70
CA HIS A 165 -0.95 7.21 -4.45
C HIS A 165 -0.87 7.55 -5.95
N ILE A 166 -1.99 7.77 -6.61
CA ILE A 166 -1.97 8.15 -8.04
C ILE A 166 -1.42 9.57 -8.25
N ALA A 167 -1.62 10.48 -7.29
CA ALA A 167 -1.04 11.82 -7.32
C ALA A 167 0.48 11.77 -7.10
N GLU A 168 0.97 10.88 -6.22
CA GLU A 168 2.40 10.62 -6.07
C GLU A 168 3.04 10.20 -7.41
N VAL A 169 2.45 9.21 -8.09
CA VAL A 169 2.92 8.73 -9.40
C VAL A 169 2.89 9.85 -10.43
N PHE A 170 1.81 10.62 -10.45
CA PHE A 170 1.65 11.73 -11.38
C PHE A 170 2.72 12.80 -11.19
N PHE A 171 2.82 13.39 -9.99
CA PHE A 171 3.75 14.50 -9.74
C PHE A 171 5.21 14.07 -9.75
N SER A 172 5.53 12.87 -9.29
CA SER A 172 6.89 12.34 -9.41
C SER A 172 7.31 12.10 -10.86
N THR A 173 6.40 11.64 -11.72
CA THR A 173 6.67 11.47 -13.16
C THR A 173 6.81 12.84 -13.84
N ILE A 174 5.99 13.83 -13.48
CA ILE A 174 6.13 15.21 -13.96
C ILE A 174 7.50 15.79 -13.55
N TYR A 175 7.95 15.55 -12.31
CA TYR A 175 9.28 15.91 -11.86
C TYR A 175 10.37 15.25 -12.71
N CYS A 176 10.30 13.92 -12.92
CA CYS A 176 11.25 13.20 -13.77
C CYS A 176 11.32 13.79 -15.18
N ILE A 177 10.18 14.11 -15.80
CA ILE A 177 10.13 14.78 -17.10
C ILE A 177 10.83 16.14 -17.03
N ALA A 178 10.42 17.01 -16.12
CA ALA A 178 10.98 18.36 -15.99
C ALA A 178 12.49 18.32 -15.77
N TYR A 179 12.97 17.43 -14.90
CA TYR A 179 14.39 17.23 -14.62
C TYR A 179 15.15 16.71 -15.85
N LEU A 180 14.60 15.74 -16.59
CA LEU A 180 15.22 15.21 -17.82
C LEU A 180 15.35 16.28 -18.92
N TYR A 181 14.32 17.11 -19.11
CA TYR A 181 14.37 18.22 -20.06
C TYR A 181 15.39 19.28 -19.61
N CYS A 182 15.42 19.60 -18.31
CA CYS A 182 16.38 20.52 -17.74
C CYS A 182 17.82 20.03 -17.93
N LEU A 183 18.07 18.74 -17.67
CA LEU A 183 19.37 18.10 -17.80
C LEU A 183 19.89 18.15 -19.24
N ASP A 184 19.04 17.80 -20.22
CA ASP A 184 19.41 17.86 -21.64
C ASP A 184 19.64 19.29 -22.13
N PHE A 185 18.79 20.23 -21.72
CA PHE A 185 18.90 21.63 -22.10
C PHE A 185 20.16 22.28 -21.53
N CYS A 186 20.39 22.16 -20.22
CA CYS A 186 21.51 22.83 -19.55
C CYS A 186 22.86 22.21 -19.93
N ARG A 187 22.90 20.89 -20.21
CA ARG A 187 24.12 20.23 -20.72
C ARG A 187 24.59 20.82 -22.06
N LYS A 188 23.66 21.19 -22.93
CA LYS A 188 23.91 21.77 -24.27
C LYS A 188 24.11 23.29 -24.22
N SER A 189 23.71 23.92 -23.14
CA SER A 189 23.85 25.37 -22.94
C SER A 189 25.27 25.71 -22.47
N PRO A 190 25.84 26.85 -22.88
CA PRO A 190 27.05 27.35 -22.24
C PRO A 190 26.68 27.77 -20.83
N VAL A 191 27.14 27.06 -19.81
CA VAL A 191 26.91 27.39 -18.39
C VAL A 191 28.24 27.82 -17.79
N ASP A 192 28.35 29.10 -17.43
CA ASP A 192 29.47 29.65 -16.68
C ASP A 192 28.95 30.28 -15.38
N LEU A 193 29.34 29.70 -14.25
CA LEU A 193 28.93 30.13 -12.91
C LEU A 193 29.31 31.59 -12.60
N LYS A 194 30.28 32.17 -13.33
CA LYS A 194 30.71 33.56 -13.17
C LYS A 194 29.92 34.55 -14.02
N VAL A 195 29.18 34.08 -15.03
CA VAL A 195 28.52 34.94 -16.02
C VAL A 195 27.01 34.76 -15.95
N TRP A 196 26.32 35.67 -15.25
CA TRP A 196 24.87 35.63 -15.05
C TRP A 196 24.04 35.45 -16.34
N LYS A 197 24.45 36.08 -17.45
CA LYS A 197 23.76 35.95 -18.74
C LYS A 197 23.65 34.49 -19.21
N THR A 198 24.62 33.66 -18.87
CA THR A 198 24.64 32.22 -19.20
C THR A 198 23.76 31.38 -18.28
N LEU A 199 23.40 31.92 -17.10
CA LEU A 199 22.63 31.22 -16.06
C LEU A 199 21.12 31.46 -16.15
N LYS A 200 20.67 32.59 -16.73
CA LYS A 200 19.25 33.01 -16.74
C LYS A 200 18.29 31.89 -17.19
N ILE A 201 18.54 31.29 -18.36
CA ILE A 201 17.65 30.25 -18.90
C ILE A 201 17.81 28.92 -18.14
N PRO A 202 19.04 28.42 -17.87
CA PRO A 202 19.22 27.25 -17.00
C PRO A 202 18.50 27.34 -15.65
N VAL A 203 18.58 28.50 -14.98
CA VAL A 203 17.88 28.74 -13.71
C VAL A 203 16.37 28.68 -13.91
N LEU A 204 15.82 29.35 -14.94
CA LEU A 204 14.38 29.34 -15.21
C LEU A 204 13.84 27.93 -15.47
N VAL A 205 14.51 27.14 -16.30
CA VAL A 205 14.09 25.76 -16.59
C VAL A 205 14.25 24.86 -15.36
N SER A 206 15.26 25.12 -14.52
CA SER A 206 15.42 24.43 -13.23
C SER A 206 14.33 24.78 -12.22
N CYS A 207 13.79 26.01 -12.25
CA CYS A 207 12.66 26.39 -11.41
C CYS A 207 11.41 25.55 -11.71
N ILE A 208 11.15 25.22 -12.98
CA ILE A 208 10.04 24.35 -13.38
C ILE A 208 10.19 22.96 -12.75
N ALA A 209 11.40 22.40 -12.78
CA ALA A 209 11.68 21.12 -12.13
C ALA A 209 11.58 21.21 -10.59
N GLY A 210 12.00 22.33 -9.99
CA GLY A 210 11.82 22.59 -8.56
C GLY A 210 10.35 22.66 -8.14
N VAL A 211 9.50 23.36 -8.91
CA VAL A 211 8.05 23.42 -8.69
C VAL A 211 7.43 22.03 -8.83
N ALA A 212 7.78 21.28 -9.88
CA ALA A 212 7.31 19.91 -10.07
C ALA A 212 7.70 18.99 -8.89
N TYR A 213 8.92 19.14 -8.36
CA TYR A 213 9.37 18.41 -7.17
C TYR A 213 8.53 18.78 -5.96
N VAL A 214 8.30 20.09 -5.73
CA VAL A 214 7.50 20.59 -4.60
C VAL A 214 6.06 20.10 -4.66
N LEU A 215 5.44 20.01 -5.84
CA LEU A 215 4.08 19.45 -5.96
C LEU A 215 4.05 17.97 -5.51
N GLY A 216 5.06 17.19 -5.86
CA GLY A 216 5.22 15.84 -5.33
C GLY A 216 5.40 15.83 -3.81
N PHE A 217 6.26 16.71 -3.28
CA PHE A 217 6.49 16.85 -1.84
C PHE A 217 5.22 17.26 -1.08
N LEU A 218 4.39 18.16 -1.63
CA LEU A 218 3.10 18.55 -1.03
C LEU A 218 2.02 17.48 -1.18
N THR A 219 2.25 16.44 -1.98
CA THR A 219 1.38 15.25 -2.02
C THR A 219 1.78 14.28 -0.92
N MET A 220 3.08 13.94 -0.85
CA MET A 220 3.64 13.09 0.20
C MET A 220 5.13 13.40 0.47
N PRO A 221 5.59 13.26 1.73
CA PRO A 221 7.01 13.41 2.09
C PRO A 221 7.90 12.31 1.45
N THR A 222 7.31 11.16 1.07
CA THR A 222 7.96 10.07 0.32
C THR A 222 8.62 10.53 -0.99
N MET A 223 8.29 11.72 -1.50
CA MET A 223 8.99 12.38 -2.61
C MET A 223 10.51 12.53 -2.37
N ILE A 224 10.98 12.40 -1.13
CA ILE A 224 12.40 12.25 -0.80
C ILE A 224 13.10 11.11 -1.57
N LEU A 225 12.36 10.05 -1.93
CA LEU A 225 12.82 8.95 -2.79
C LEU A 225 13.39 9.47 -4.12
N PHE A 226 12.73 10.45 -4.74
CA PHE A 226 13.16 11.05 -6.01
C PHE A 226 14.32 12.02 -5.84
N ALA A 227 14.48 12.66 -4.68
CA ALA A 227 15.70 13.40 -4.35
C ALA A 227 16.89 12.43 -4.23
N PHE A 228 16.70 11.27 -3.60
CA PHE A 228 17.72 10.24 -3.50
C PHE A 228 18.11 9.66 -4.88
N ILE A 229 17.14 9.34 -5.74
CA ILE A 229 17.38 8.95 -7.15
C ILE A 229 18.21 10.03 -7.88
N THR A 230 17.89 11.30 -7.64
CA THR A 230 18.60 12.43 -8.26
C THR A 230 20.03 12.55 -7.72
N ALA A 231 20.25 12.31 -6.43
CA ALA A 231 21.59 12.29 -5.82
C ALA A 231 22.45 11.15 -6.39
N LEU A 232 21.91 9.93 -6.50
CA LEU A 232 22.60 8.79 -7.12
C LEU A 232 22.93 9.08 -8.59
N THR A 233 21.97 9.62 -9.34
CA THR A 233 22.20 10.04 -10.73
C THR A 233 23.29 11.08 -10.81
N THR A 234 23.31 12.06 -9.90
CA THR A 234 24.32 13.12 -9.85
C THR A 234 25.72 12.54 -9.72
N ILE A 235 25.92 11.56 -8.83
CA ILE A 235 27.21 10.86 -8.68
C ILE A 235 27.62 10.19 -10.01
N CYS A 236 26.73 9.41 -10.63
CA CYS A 236 27.00 8.74 -11.90
C CYS A 236 27.35 9.73 -13.03
N LEU A 237 26.63 10.85 -13.10
CA LEU A 237 26.86 11.88 -14.11
C LEU A 237 28.22 12.55 -13.89
N PHE A 238 28.58 12.94 -12.67
CA PHE A 238 29.89 13.54 -12.41
C PHE A 238 31.07 12.62 -12.76
N ILE A 239 30.97 11.32 -12.46
CA ILE A 239 31.99 10.34 -12.85
C ILE A 239 32.15 10.32 -14.38
N TYR A 240 31.02 10.31 -15.10
CA TYR A 240 31.04 10.32 -16.56
C TYR A 240 31.57 11.64 -17.15
N GLU A 241 31.14 12.78 -16.60
CA GLU A 241 31.59 14.11 -17.02
C GLU A 241 33.10 14.25 -16.87
N TYR A 242 33.62 13.84 -15.71
CA TYR A 242 35.04 13.89 -15.40
C TYR A 242 35.86 13.03 -16.38
N TYR A 243 35.39 11.82 -16.68
CA TYR A 243 36.02 10.94 -17.69
C TYR A 243 36.11 11.61 -19.07
N HIS A 244 35.17 12.49 -19.43
CA HIS A 244 35.17 13.26 -20.69
C HIS A 244 35.78 14.66 -20.57
N GLY A 245 36.43 14.99 -19.46
CA GLY A 245 37.08 16.29 -19.25
C GLY A 245 36.13 17.47 -19.03
N ARG A 246 34.86 17.21 -18.68
CA ARG A 246 33.89 18.23 -18.25
C ARG A 246 33.78 18.22 -16.73
N HIS A 247 33.42 19.36 -16.15
CA HIS A 247 33.37 19.51 -14.69
C HIS A 247 31.97 19.52 -14.11
N GLY A 248 30.91 19.63 -14.93
CA GLY A 248 29.52 19.48 -14.48
C GLY A 248 28.89 20.75 -13.92
N GLU A 249 29.30 21.94 -14.36
CA GLU A 249 28.76 23.25 -13.92
C GLU A 249 27.24 23.30 -14.01
N TYR A 250 26.67 22.74 -15.08
CA TYR A 250 25.22 22.69 -15.29
C TYR A 250 24.49 21.85 -14.24
N ILE A 251 25.11 20.79 -13.73
CA ILE A 251 24.51 19.93 -12.69
C ILE A 251 24.41 20.72 -11.37
N VAL A 252 25.44 21.52 -11.06
CA VAL A 252 25.43 22.42 -9.90
C VAL A 252 24.26 23.40 -9.99
N VAL A 253 24.07 24.05 -11.14
CA VAL A 253 22.97 25.00 -11.34
C VAL A 253 21.61 24.31 -11.17
N ILE A 254 21.41 23.15 -11.81
CA ILE A 254 20.14 22.41 -11.74
C ILE A 254 19.82 22.04 -10.29
N ASN A 255 20.71 21.30 -9.62
CA ASN A 255 20.43 20.79 -8.28
C ASN A 255 20.31 21.92 -7.25
N THR A 256 21.12 22.97 -7.37
CA THR A 256 21.03 24.12 -6.46
C THR A 256 19.69 24.81 -6.57
N VAL A 257 19.16 25.00 -7.79
CA VAL A 257 17.87 25.67 -7.98
C VAL A 257 16.70 24.74 -7.60
N VAL A 258 16.69 23.50 -8.10
CA VAL A 258 15.60 22.54 -7.85
C VAL A 258 15.46 22.27 -6.34
N PHE A 259 16.54 21.87 -5.69
CA PHE A 259 16.51 21.54 -4.27
C PHE A 259 16.60 22.76 -3.37
N GLY A 260 17.05 23.92 -3.89
CA GLY A 260 16.94 25.20 -3.18
C GLY A 260 15.48 25.61 -3.02
N ILE A 261 14.65 25.45 -4.07
CA ILE A 261 13.20 25.66 -3.98
C ILE A 261 12.58 24.65 -3.00
N ALA A 262 12.91 23.36 -3.12
CA ALA A 262 12.39 22.33 -2.21
C ALA A 262 12.77 22.59 -0.74
N LEU A 263 14.02 22.99 -0.48
CA LEU A 263 14.51 23.41 0.82
C LEU A 263 13.69 24.57 1.36
N LEU A 264 13.56 25.66 0.59
CA LEU A 264 12.83 26.84 1.04
C LEU A 264 11.36 26.54 1.32
N VAL A 265 10.69 25.76 0.47
CA VAL A 265 9.29 25.40 0.67
C VAL A 265 9.10 24.48 1.87
N SER A 266 9.94 23.45 2.03
CA SER A 266 9.82 22.52 3.17
C SER A 266 10.00 23.17 4.54
N LEU A 267 10.70 24.31 4.63
CA LEU A 267 10.79 25.09 5.88
C LEU A 267 9.45 25.71 6.33
N PHE A 268 8.46 25.81 5.44
CA PHE A 268 7.12 26.29 5.79
C PHE A 268 6.16 25.16 6.20
N PHE A 269 6.56 23.89 6.05
CA PHE A 269 5.72 22.72 6.33
C PHE A 269 6.46 21.77 7.28
N LEU A 270 6.42 22.09 8.57
CA LEU A 270 7.13 21.37 9.64
C LEU A 270 6.18 21.01 10.82
N PRO A 271 5.04 20.35 10.57
CA PRO A 271 4.10 19.94 11.62
C PRO A 271 4.68 18.86 12.56
N SER A 272 5.71 18.12 12.14
CA SER A 272 6.34 17.10 12.96
C SER A 272 7.70 17.57 13.48
N SER A 273 7.94 17.35 14.77
CA SER A 273 9.24 17.59 15.39
C SER A 273 10.26 16.50 15.03
N GLY A 274 11.55 16.84 15.06
CA GLY A 274 12.64 15.90 14.77
C GLY A 274 13.01 15.78 13.29
N PHE A 275 13.56 14.62 12.92
CA PHE A 275 14.21 14.37 11.61
C PHE A 275 13.60 13.20 10.81
N ALA A 276 12.32 12.90 11.00
CA ALA A 276 11.64 11.84 10.25
C ALA A 276 11.46 12.19 8.76
N LEU A 277 11.74 11.25 7.86
CA LEU A 277 11.57 11.44 6.40
C LEU A 277 10.21 10.96 5.86
N TYR A 278 9.42 10.32 6.72
CA TYR A 278 8.06 9.87 6.42
C TYR A 278 6.99 10.83 6.97
N TYR A 279 7.42 11.86 7.71
CA TYR A 279 6.62 13.01 8.14
C TYR A 279 7.22 14.30 7.59
N TYR A 280 6.39 15.34 7.46
CA TYR A 280 6.87 16.70 7.21
C TYR A 280 7.64 17.23 8.43
N SER A 281 8.97 17.08 8.39
CA SER A 281 9.90 17.46 9.47
C SER A 281 11.16 18.13 8.94
N LEU A 282 12.07 18.52 9.85
CA LEU A 282 13.38 19.10 9.50
C LEU A 282 14.29 18.12 8.72
N GLY A 283 13.95 16.83 8.66
CA GLY A 283 14.66 15.85 7.84
C GLY A 283 14.70 16.22 6.35
N HIS A 284 13.63 16.82 5.82
CA HIS A 284 13.53 17.22 4.41
C HIS A 284 14.45 18.38 4.03
N PRO A 285 14.34 19.59 4.64
CA PRO A 285 15.21 20.71 4.28
C PRO A 285 16.70 20.39 4.46
N ILE A 286 17.06 19.60 5.47
CA ILE A 286 18.44 19.13 5.67
C ILE A 286 18.87 18.20 4.54
N SER A 287 18.03 17.23 4.15
CA SER A 287 18.35 16.32 3.06
C SER A 287 18.55 17.07 1.73
N TYR A 288 17.73 18.08 1.46
CA TYR A 288 17.87 18.94 0.28
C TYR A 288 19.15 19.77 0.34
N LEU A 289 19.49 20.33 1.51
CA LEU A 289 20.76 21.04 1.72
C LEU A 289 21.96 20.12 1.48
N LEU A 290 21.94 18.92 2.04
CA LEU A 290 23.00 17.92 1.87
C LEU A 290 23.17 17.51 0.39
N LEU A 291 22.09 17.40 -0.37
CA LEU A 291 22.15 17.14 -1.81
C LEU A 291 22.83 18.29 -2.56
N ILE A 292 22.49 19.54 -2.25
CA ILE A 292 23.12 20.74 -2.85
C ILE A 292 24.62 20.77 -2.51
N VAL A 293 24.95 20.66 -1.22
CA VAL A 293 26.34 20.67 -0.73
C VAL A 293 27.14 19.52 -1.34
N GLY A 294 26.58 18.31 -1.38
CA GLY A 294 27.19 17.15 -2.02
C GLY A 294 27.46 17.38 -3.51
N THR A 295 26.53 18.01 -4.22
CA THR A 295 26.70 18.40 -5.64
C THR A 295 27.86 19.39 -5.81
N ILE A 296 27.97 20.38 -4.92
CA ILE A 296 29.06 21.37 -4.94
C ILE A 296 30.41 20.71 -4.63
N ILE A 297 30.46 19.77 -3.68
CA ILE A 297 31.67 19.01 -3.36
C ILE A 297 32.14 18.19 -4.56
N LEU A 298 31.22 17.48 -5.24
CA LEU A 298 31.53 16.73 -6.46
C LEU A 298 32.10 17.65 -7.56
N TYR A 299 31.50 18.82 -7.75
CA TYR A 299 32.01 19.84 -8.67
C TYR A 299 33.40 20.36 -8.29
N ALA A 300 33.60 20.74 -7.03
CA ALA A 300 34.90 21.23 -6.56
C ALA A 300 35.99 20.15 -6.72
N LEU A 301 35.65 18.90 -6.42
CA LEU A 301 36.54 17.76 -6.61
C LEU A 301 36.88 17.54 -8.09
N SER A 302 35.91 17.68 -8.99
CA SER A 302 36.13 17.48 -10.43
C SER A 302 37.08 18.53 -11.00
N ARG A 303 37.07 19.74 -10.43
CA ARG A 303 38.00 20.83 -10.74
C ARG A 303 39.38 20.61 -10.11
N PHE A 304 39.41 20.20 -8.84
CA PHE A 304 40.66 19.96 -8.11
C PHE A 304 41.49 18.82 -8.73
N LEU A 305 40.81 17.77 -9.19
CA LEU A 305 41.46 16.63 -9.83
C LEU A 305 41.74 16.85 -11.31
N ALA A 306 41.43 18.01 -11.90
CA ALA A 306 41.63 18.26 -13.32
C ALA A 306 43.04 17.82 -13.80
N GLY A 307 43.08 16.99 -14.85
CA GLY A 307 44.32 16.43 -15.39
C GLY A 307 44.84 15.15 -14.71
N ARG A 308 44.19 14.65 -13.65
CA ARG A 308 44.49 13.35 -13.02
C ARG A 308 43.81 12.20 -13.77
N PRO A 309 44.28 10.94 -13.64
CA PRO A 309 43.64 9.78 -14.24
C PRO A 309 42.16 9.65 -13.83
N TRP A 310 41.30 9.21 -14.76
CA TRP A 310 39.85 9.21 -14.57
C TRP A 310 39.39 8.43 -13.33
N TYR A 311 40.09 7.34 -12.98
CA TYR A 311 39.77 6.46 -11.84
C TYR A 311 40.05 7.11 -10.47
N SER A 312 40.84 8.19 -10.42
CA SER A 312 41.09 8.92 -9.17
C SER A 312 39.83 9.60 -8.64
N TYR A 313 38.95 10.07 -9.53
CA TYR A 313 37.71 10.73 -9.18
C TYR A 313 36.73 9.80 -8.44
N PRO A 314 36.28 8.66 -9.01
CA PRO A 314 35.38 7.75 -8.31
C PRO A 314 36.01 7.17 -7.03
N GLY A 315 37.34 6.94 -7.02
CA GLY A 315 38.05 6.47 -5.82
C GLY A 315 37.98 7.48 -4.67
N ILE A 316 38.19 8.77 -4.94
CA ILE A 316 38.11 9.82 -3.93
C ILE A 316 36.66 10.10 -3.52
N VAL A 317 35.70 10.05 -4.45
CA VAL A 317 34.27 10.15 -4.12
C VAL A 317 33.87 9.06 -3.12
N PHE A 318 34.29 7.80 -3.37
CA PHE A 318 34.03 6.71 -2.44
C PHE A 318 34.66 6.95 -1.07
N ALA A 319 35.93 7.37 -1.03
CA ALA A 319 36.62 7.69 0.23
C ALA A 319 35.93 8.83 1.00
N LEU A 320 35.52 9.91 0.32
CA LEU A 320 34.81 11.03 0.93
C LEU A 320 33.43 10.63 1.45
N SER A 321 32.71 9.74 0.76
CA SER A 321 31.44 9.21 1.26
C SER A 321 31.63 8.43 2.56
N LEU A 322 32.66 7.57 2.65
CA LEU A 322 32.99 6.85 3.89
C LEU A 322 33.36 7.80 5.03
N ILE A 323 34.20 8.80 4.74
CA ILE A 323 34.57 9.83 5.73
C ILE A 323 33.35 10.64 6.16
N GLY A 324 32.46 11.00 5.23
CA GLY A 324 31.22 11.72 5.51
C GLY A 324 30.30 10.94 6.45
N ILE A 325 30.13 9.64 6.20
CA ILE A 325 29.37 8.75 7.08
C ILE A 325 30.02 8.67 8.47
N LEU A 326 31.36 8.54 8.54
CA LEU A 326 32.08 8.52 9.80
C LEU A 326 31.94 9.85 10.58
N ILE A 327 32.05 10.99 9.90
CA ILE A 327 31.84 12.31 10.52
C ILE A 327 30.39 12.44 11.00
N MET A 328 29.41 12.01 10.21
CA MET A 328 28.01 12.01 10.63
C MET A 328 27.82 11.16 11.89
N ALA A 329 28.42 9.96 11.94
CA ALA A 329 28.37 9.08 13.11
C ALA A 329 28.98 9.71 14.37
N LEU A 330 30.10 10.43 14.23
CA LEU A 330 30.84 11.00 15.36
C LEU A 330 30.35 12.38 15.80
N ALA A 331 29.96 13.24 14.85
CA ALA A 331 29.61 14.64 15.10
C ALA A 331 28.10 14.89 15.16
N LEU A 332 27.29 14.06 14.48
CA LEU A 332 25.83 14.20 14.39
C LEU A 332 25.14 12.85 14.66
N PRO A 333 25.33 12.26 15.86
CA PRO A 333 24.89 10.88 16.16
C PRO A 333 23.40 10.65 15.95
N THR A 334 22.55 11.64 16.25
CA THR A 334 21.11 11.57 16.00
C THR A 334 20.79 11.45 14.51
N LEU A 335 21.42 12.27 13.66
CA LEU A 335 21.22 12.21 12.21
C LEU A 335 21.75 10.90 11.63
N TYR A 336 22.89 10.43 12.14
CA TYR A 336 23.43 9.12 11.75
C TYR A 336 22.47 7.99 12.10
N GLN A 337 21.92 7.99 13.31
CA GLN A 337 20.94 7.00 13.74
C GLN A 337 19.70 7.03 12.84
N THR A 338 19.13 8.21 12.56
CA THR A 338 18.00 8.34 11.62
C THR A 338 18.33 7.82 10.22
N PHE A 339 19.54 8.08 9.72
CA PHE A 339 19.99 7.54 8.43
C PHE A 339 20.08 6.00 8.45
N VAL A 340 20.64 5.42 9.51
CA VAL A 340 20.75 3.95 9.67
C VAL A 340 19.37 3.32 9.88
N GLU A 341 18.49 3.94 10.64
CA GLU A 341 17.11 3.50 10.83
C GLU A 341 16.33 3.58 9.52
N GLY A 342 16.48 4.64 8.74
CA GLY A 342 15.88 4.75 7.41
C GLY A 342 16.38 3.67 6.45
N LEU A 343 17.69 3.38 6.45
CA LEU A 343 18.24 2.27 5.68
C LEU A 343 17.76 0.92 6.19
N THR A 344 17.65 0.73 7.50
CA THR A 344 17.17 -0.52 8.09
C THR A 344 15.68 -0.72 7.85
N ALA A 345 14.87 0.32 7.91
CA ALA A 345 13.45 0.27 7.56
C ALA A 345 13.28 -0.03 6.07
N PHE A 346 14.06 0.63 5.21
CA PHE A 346 13.98 0.41 3.76
C PHE A 346 14.54 -0.96 3.35
N PHE A 347 15.69 -1.40 3.86
CA PHE A 347 16.33 -2.66 3.44
C PHE A 347 16.08 -3.87 4.35
N GLY A 348 15.59 -3.67 5.58
CA GLY A 348 15.44 -4.71 6.62
C GLY A 348 13.98 -5.16 6.83
N LEU A 349 13.78 -6.43 7.22
CA LEU A 349 12.47 -7.05 7.45
C LEU A 349 12.04 -6.87 8.91
N SER A 350 10.93 -6.18 9.15
CA SER A 350 10.31 -6.10 10.47
C SER A 350 9.18 -7.14 10.59
N PRO A 351 9.04 -7.85 11.72
CA PRO A 351 7.91 -8.74 11.97
C PRO A 351 6.55 -8.02 11.84
N TYR A 352 6.49 -6.74 12.24
CA TYR A 352 5.28 -5.91 12.15
C TYR A 352 4.92 -5.57 10.70
N THR A 353 5.91 -5.20 9.88
CA THR A 353 5.67 -4.79 8.48
C THR A 353 5.11 -5.91 7.61
N VAL A 354 5.37 -7.18 7.97
CA VAL A 354 4.79 -8.34 7.27
C VAL A 354 3.29 -8.52 7.54
N THR A 355 2.79 -7.98 8.67
CA THR A 355 1.34 -7.99 8.98
C THR A 355 0.54 -6.97 8.19
N ILE A 356 1.22 -5.96 7.64
CA ILE A 356 0.62 -4.91 6.81
C ILE A 356 0.67 -5.38 5.35
N GLN A 357 -0.49 -5.56 4.73
CA GLN A 357 -0.60 -6.24 3.44
C GLN A 357 0.25 -5.60 2.33
N GLU A 358 0.42 -4.28 2.33
CA GLU A 358 1.25 -3.59 1.34
C GLU A 358 2.73 -3.45 1.71
N ALA A 359 3.11 -3.62 2.98
CA ALA A 359 4.50 -3.50 3.43
C ALA A 359 5.25 -4.85 3.45
N ARG A 360 4.57 -5.93 3.06
CA ARG A 360 5.20 -7.24 2.88
C ARG A 360 6.13 -7.26 1.65
N PRO A 361 7.12 -8.17 1.63
CA PRO A 361 7.91 -8.43 0.44
C PRO A 361 7.06 -8.89 -0.75
N TRP A 362 7.39 -8.38 -1.92
CA TRP A 362 6.72 -8.75 -3.15
C TRP A 362 7.43 -9.95 -3.79
N THR A 363 6.68 -11.02 -4.03
CA THR A 363 7.24 -12.26 -4.54
C THR A 363 7.38 -12.24 -6.07
N LEU A 364 8.30 -13.06 -6.61
CA LEU A 364 8.43 -13.22 -8.06
C LEU A 364 7.15 -13.77 -8.71
N SER A 365 6.42 -14.64 -8.01
CA SER A 365 5.13 -15.16 -8.47
C SER A 365 4.09 -14.05 -8.61
N GLU A 366 4.03 -13.12 -7.66
CA GLU A 366 3.11 -11.98 -7.71
C GLU A 366 3.51 -10.99 -8.78
N ALA A 367 4.82 -10.70 -8.91
CA ALA A 367 5.34 -9.87 -9.97
C ALA A 367 4.98 -10.41 -11.36
N TRP A 368 5.11 -11.72 -11.55
CA TRP A 368 4.69 -12.37 -12.78
C TRP A 368 3.17 -12.35 -12.98
N ALA A 369 2.39 -12.57 -11.93
CA ALA A 369 0.93 -12.55 -12.00
C ALA A 369 0.40 -11.17 -12.43
N VAL A 370 1.00 -10.10 -11.92
CA VAL A 370 0.59 -8.72 -12.23
C VAL A 370 1.16 -8.24 -13.56
N PHE A 371 2.48 -8.34 -13.75
CA PHE A 371 3.15 -7.68 -14.88
C PHE A 371 3.60 -8.61 -16.00
N ASN A 372 3.58 -9.94 -15.80
CA ASN A 372 3.82 -10.96 -16.82
C ASN A 372 4.97 -10.60 -17.82
N PHE A 373 4.69 -10.64 -19.13
CA PHE A 373 5.62 -10.28 -20.21
C PHE A 373 6.07 -8.81 -20.20
N GLY A 374 5.38 -7.93 -19.46
CA GLY A 374 5.84 -6.57 -19.17
C GLY A 374 7.19 -6.55 -18.46
N LEU A 375 7.48 -7.53 -17.60
CA LEU A 375 8.80 -7.68 -16.96
C LEU A 375 9.91 -7.98 -17.97
N LEU A 376 9.63 -8.85 -18.95
CA LEU A 376 10.59 -9.17 -20.01
C LEU A 376 10.85 -7.98 -20.94
N LEU A 377 9.80 -7.21 -21.24
CA LEU A 377 9.91 -5.96 -21.98
C LEU A 377 10.71 -4.91 -21.21
N MET A 378 10.50 -4.79 -19.90
CA MET A 378 11.28 -3.90 -19.04
C MET A 378 12.78 -4.25 -19.10
N ILE A 379 13.13 -5.53 -18.96
CA ILE A 379 14.51 -6.03 -19.09
C ILE A 379 15.09 -5.70 -20.47
N GLY A 380 14.33 -5.94 -21.54
CA GLY A 380 14.74 -5.58 -22.89
C GLY A 380 14.95 -4.07 -23.09
N GLY A 381 14.13 -3.24 -22.45
CA GLY A 381 14.27 -1.79 -22.44
C GLY A 381 15.52 -1.31 -21.73
N ILE A 382 15.88 -1.94 -20.60
CA ILE A 382 17.14 -1.68 -19.89
C ILE A 382 18.33 -1.96 -20.81
N PHE A 383 18.35 -3.12 -21.48
CA PHE A 383 19.42 -3.44 -22.42
C PHE A 383 19.47 -2.48 -23.62
N ALA A 384 18.32 -2.05 -24.15
CA ALA A 384 18.26 -1.06 -25.23
C ALA A 384 18.86 0.29 -24.80
N LEU A 385 18.56 0.75 -23.58
CA LEU A 385 19.15 1.98 -23.02
C LEU A 385 20.65 1.84 -22.78
N LEU A 386 21.11 0.73 -22.18
CA LEU A 386 22.54 0.46 -21.97
C LEU A 386 23.29 0.45 -23.30
N TYR A 387 22.78 -0.26 -24.30
CA TYR A 387 23.38 -0.33 -25.63
C TYR A 387 23.44 1.05 -26.30
N LYS A 388 22.33 1.81 -26.29
CA LYS A 388 22.29 3.13 -26.92
C LYS A 388 23.20 4.11 -26.21
N ASN A 389 23.19 4.13 -24.87
CA ASN A 389 24.05 5.02 -24.09
C ASN A 389 25.54 4.68 -24.24
N TRP A 390 25.89 3.41 -24.44
CA TRP A 390 27.25 2.99 -24.77
C TRP A 390 27.70 3.53 -26.13
N LYS A 391 26.80 3.56 -27.12
CA LYS A 391 27.08 4.05 -28.47
C LYS A 391 27.09 5.57 -28.56
N GLU A 392 26.12 6.20 -27.94
CA GLU A 392 25.89 7.64 -27.93
C GLU A 392 25.45 8.04 -26.53
N TYR A 393 26.32 8.69 -25.79
CA TYR A 393 26.01 9.09 -24.43
C TYR A 393 24.84 10.07 -24.36
N ARG A 394 23.87 9.71 -23.52
CA ARG A 394 22.72 10.54 -23.20
C ARG A 394 22.53 10.54 -21.68
N PRO A 395 22.72 11.68 -21.00
CA PRO A 395 22.62 11.73 -19.54
C PRO A 395 21.22 11.32 -19.04
N GLY A 396 20.19 11.54 -19.84
CA GLY A 396 18.83 11.09 -19.54
C GLY A 396 18.67 9.57 -19.49
N HIS A 397 19.49 8.80 -20.22
CA HIS A 397 19.47 7.34 -20.13
C HIS A 397 20.02 6.87 -18.78
N ILE A 398 21.05 7.52 -18.26
CA ILE A 398 21.60 7.23 -16.92
C ILE A 398 20.55 7.52 -15.85
N PHE A 399 19.87 8.68 -15.91
CA PHE A 399 18.80 8.99 -14.96
C PHE A 399 17.71 7.92 -14.94
N VAL A 400 17.21 7.51 -16.12
CA VAL A 400 16.16 6.47 -16.22
C VAL A 400 16.64 5.12 -15.71
N LEU A 401 17.90 4.74 -15.97
CA LEU A 401 18.47 3.48 -15.47
C LEU A 401 18.59 3.48 -13.94
N VAL A 402 19.11 4.57 -13.34
CA VAL A 402 19.21 4.72 -11.88
C VAL A 402 17.83 4.72 -11.23
N TRP A 403 16.90 5.49 -11.79
CA TRP A 403 15.51 5.53 -11.36
C TRP A 403 14.88 4.13 -11.39
N SER A 404 14.97 3.42 -12.52
CA SER A 404 14.35 2.11 -12.67
C SER A 404 14.97 1.07 -11.75
N PHE A 405 16.30 1.06 -11.63
CA PHE A 405 17.00 0.14 -10.73
C PHE A 405 16.55 0.32 -9.28
N PHE A 406 16.43 1.56 -8.82
CA PHE A 406 16.05 1.85 -7.45
C PHE A 406 14.58 1.52 -7.16
N ILE A 407 13.66 1.84 -8.08
CA ILE A 407 12.24 1.48 -7.94
C ILE A 407 12.01 -0.03 -7.99
N ILE A 408 12.77 -0.77 -8.81
CA ILE A 408 12.73 -2.24 -8.81
C ILE A 408 13.11 -2.78 -7.43
N ILE A 409 14.19 -2.29 -6.82
CA ILE A 409 14.59 -2.70 -5.47
C ILE A 409 13.49 -2.38 -4.46
N ALA A 410 12.93 -1.17 -4.52
CA ALA A 410 11.86 -0.75 -3.62
C ALA A 410 10.61 -1.66 -3.74
N ALA A 411 10.17 -1.98 -4.96
CA ALA A 411 9.00 -2.82 -5.19
C ALA A 411 9.19 -4.28 -4.75
N PHE A 412 10.37 -4.87 -4.95
CA PHE A 412 10.65 -6.22 -4.43
C PHE A 412 10.68 -6.26 -2.90
N ARG A 413 11.04 -5.15 -2.29
CA ARG A 413 11.13 -5.01 -0.84
C ARG A 413 9.76 -4.86 -0.20
N GLU A 414 8.91 -4.01 -0.77
CA GLU A 414 7.55 -3.74 -0.27
C GLU A 414 6.59 -3.58 -1.46
N VAL A 415 5.47 -4.32 -1.43
CA VAL A 415 4.42 -4.28 -2.47
C VAL A 415 3.90 -2.86 -2.68
N ARG A 416 3.92 -1.99 -1.67
CA ARG A 416 3.45 -0.61 -1.80
C ARG A 416 4.19 0.18 -2.87
N TYR A 417 5.45 -0.12 -3.21
CA TYR A 417 6.17 0.60 -4.28
C TYR A 417 5.85 0.08 -5.69
N GLU A 418 5.01 -0.95 -5.83
CA GLU A 418 4.59 -1.55 -7.10
C GLU A 418 3.94 -0.50 -8.04
N TYR A 419 3.19 0.45 -7.50
CA TYR A 419 2.54 1.49 -8.31
C TYR A 419 3.54 2.45 -8.97
N TYR A 420 4.73 2.68 -8.37
CA TYR A 420 5.81 3.43 -9.03
C TYR A 420 6.44 2.60 -10.15
N LEU A 421 6.63 1.30 -9.92
CA LEU A 421 7.24 0.38 -10.88
C LEU A 421 6.42 0.28 -12.18
N ALA A 422 5.09 0.43 -12.11
CA ALA A 422 4.21 0.46 -13.28
C ALA A 422 4.68 1.49 -14.33
N VAL A 423 5.12 2.68 -13.90
CA VAL A 423 5.67 3.71 -14.80
C VAL A 423 6.94 3.23 -15.50
N ASN A 424 7.87 2.63 -14.75
CA ASN A 424 9.12 2.11 -15.30
C ASN A 424 8.88 0.96 -16.28
N ILE A 425 7.91 0.07 -16.01
CA ILE A 425 7.54 -1.03 -16.91
C ILE A 425 6.97 -0.49 -18.23
N ALA A 426 6.04 0.47 -18.17
CA ALA A 426 5.47 1.08 -19.39
C ALA A 426 6.54 1.85 -20.19
N LEU A 427 7.39 2.62 -19.50
CA LEU A 427 8.50 3.37 -20.09
C LEU A 427 9.49 2.46 -20.82
N LEU A 428 10.05 1.47 -20.10
CA LEU A 428 11.07 0.58 -20.63
C LEU A 428 10.48 -0.40 -21.64
N GLY A 429 9.23 -0.82 -21.46
CA GLY A 429 8.54 -1.67 -22.42
C GLY A 429 8.30 -0.97 -23.76
N GLY A 430 7.85 0.29 -23.74
CA GLY A 430 7.74 1.08 -24.96
C GLY A 430 9.09 1.29 -25.67
N ILE A 431 10.17 1.48 -24.90
CA ILE A 431 11.54 1.58 -25.43
C ILE A 431 12.00 0.25 -26.05
N CYS A 432 11.71 -0.89 -25.41
CA CYS A 432 12.08 -2.21 -25.92
C CYS A 432 11.46 -2.47 -27.30
N VAL A 433 10.14 -2.26 -27.42
CA VAL A 433 9.43 -2.44 -28.69
C VAL A 433 9.89 -1.43 -29.73
N GLY A 434 10.06 -0.16 -29.32
CA GLY A 434 10.59 0.89 -30.19
C GLY A 434 11.96 0.56 -30.77
N PHE A 435 12.89 0.10 -29.91
CA PHE A 435 14.23 -0.34 -30.31
C PHE A 435 14.17 -1.51 -31.29
N ALA A 436 13.38 -2.54 -30.99
CA ALA A 436 13.29 -3.72 -31.84
C ALA A 436 12.71 -3.37 -33.23
N LEU A 437 11.64 -2.56 -33.28
CA LEU A 437 11.04 -2.08 -34.53
C LEU A 437 12.00 -1.20 -35.34
N GLU A 438 12.75 -0.31 -34.69
CA GLU A 438 13.74 0.56 -35.35
C GLU A 438 14.80 -0.28 -36.08
N HIS A 439 15.29 -1.36 -35.47
CA HIS A 439 16.31 -2.24 -36.05
C HIS A 439 15.74 -3.16 -37.15
N ALA A 440 14.48 -3.60 -37.03
CA ALA A 440 13.85 -4.47 -38.02
C ALA A 440 13.30 -3.71 -39.23
N TRP A 441 13.01 -2.40 -39.11
CA TRP A 441 12.31 -1.63 -40.15
C TRP A 441 12.95 -1.70 -41.55
N PRO A 442 14.29 -1.59 -41.71
CA PRO A 442 14.93 -1.71 -43.02
C PRO A 442 14.72 -3.09 -43.66
N ASP A 443 14.78 -4.15 -42.83
CA ASP A 443 14.61 -5.54 -43.26
C ASP A 443 13.14 -5.85 -43.62
N ILE A 444 12.19 -5.32 -42.86
CA ILE A 444 10.74 -5.41 -43.13
C ILE A 444 10.40 -4.76 -44.47
N LEU A 445 10.90 -3.55 -44.73
CA LEU A 445 10.71 -2.86 -46.01
C LEU A 445 11.33 -3.63 -47.18
N ALA A 446 12.49 -4.25 -46.97
CA ALA A 446 13.15 -5.08 -47.98
C ALA A 446 12.36 -6.37 -48.29
N MET A 447 11.70 -6.97 -47.30
CA MET A 447 10.77 -8.09 -47.49
C MET A 447 9.53 -7.66 -48.30
N GLY A 448 8.89 -6.55 -47.93
CA GLY A 448 7.70 -6.04 -48.62
C GLY A 448 7.95 -5.76 -50.10
N LYS A 449 9.10 -5.14 -50.44
CA LYS A 449 9.52 -4.91 -51.84
C LYS A 449 9.81 -6.20 -52.61
N LYS A 450 10.28 -7.27 -51.96
CA LYS A 450 10.45 -8.59 -52.59
C LYS A 450 9.12 -9.29 -52.86
N ALA A 451 8.13 -9.09 -51.99
CA ALA A 451 6.78 -9.64 -52.15
C ALA A 451 6.03 -8.94 -53.28
N SER A 452 6.17 -7.62 -53.42
CA SER A 452 5.52 -6.84 -54.50
C SER A 452 6.14 -7.04 -55.90
N VAL A 453 7.37 -7.56 -56.00
CA VAL A 453 8.05 -7.85 -57.28
C VAL A 453 7.72 -9.28 -57.79
N LYS A 454 6.94 -10.06 -57.03
CA LYS A 454 6.54 -11.44 -57.36
C LYS A 454 5.19 -11.55 -58.10
N GLU A 455 4.73 -10.48 -58.78
CA GLU A 455 3.64 -10.59 -59.77
C GLU A 455 4.21 -11.05 -61.14
N PRO A 456 3.53 -11.93 -61.91
CA PRO A 456 4.11 -12.52 -63.11
C PRO A 456 4.12 -11.53 -64.29
N GLU A 457 5.29 -11.30 -64.89
CA GLU A 457 5.41 -10.62 -66.19
C GLU A 457 4.70 -11.44 -67.29
N PRO A 458 3.94 -10.81 -68.20
CA PRO A 458 3.33 -11.51 -69.33
C PRO A 458 4.39 -11.94 -70.35
N GLU A 459 4.28 -13.18 -70.85
CA GLU A 459 5.11 -13.76 -71.90
C GLU A 459 5.27 -12.83 -73.11
N GLN A 460 6.51 -12.42 -73.40
CA GLN A 460 6.84 -11.78 -74.66
C GLN A 460 7.17 -12.82 -75.73
N LYS A 461 6.33 -12.85 -76.77
CA LYS A 461 6.51 -13.63 -78.00
C LYS A 461 7.83 -13.30 -78.71
N GLU A 462 8.51 -14.34 -79.16
CA GLU A 462 9.65 -14.27 -80.08
C GLU A 462 9.29 -13.58 -81.41
N VAL A 463 10.15 -12.68 -81.87
CA VAL A 463 10.29 -12.34 -83.29
C VAL A 463 11.76 -12.36 -83.68
N LYS A 464 12.08 -13.20 -84.68
CA LYS A 464 13.39 -13.37 -85.32
C LYS A 464 13.65 -12.26 -86.36
N GLY A 465 14.90 -11.80 -86.45
CA GLY A 465 15.35 -10.87 -87.52
C GLY A 465 16.86 -10.57 -87.54
N SER A 466 17.63 -11.52 -88.09
CA SER A 466 18.83 -11.40 -88.96
C SER A 466 19.89 -10.25 -88.84
N THR A 467 21.13 -10.72 -88.53
CA THR A 467 22.47 -10.44 -89.14
C THR A 467 23.29 -9.14 -88.97
N LYS A 468 24.43 -9.36 -88.28
CA LYS A 468 25.85 -9.11 -88.66
C LYS A 468 26.42 -7.67 -88.87
N LYS A 469 27.39 -7.40 -87.97
CA LYS A 469 28.70 -6.72 -88.16
C LYS A 469 28.71 -5.20 -88.45
N LYS A 470 29.05 -4.43 -87.42
CA LYS A 470 30.29 -3.62 -87.41
C LYS A 470 30.80 -3.40 -85.98
N LYS A 471 32.05 -3.80 -85.78
CA LYS A 471 32.89 -3.64 -84.59
C LYS A 471 33.54 -2.26 -84.73
N ALA A 472 33.14 -1.27 -83.94
CA ALA A 472 33.92 -0.08 -83.58
C ALA A 472 33.06 0.78 -82.64
N ASP A 473 32.90 0.28 -81.40
CA ASP A 473 32.64 1.06 -80.18
C ASP A 473 32.49 0.08 -79.02
N ARG A 474 33.59 -0.65 -78.77
CA ARG A 474 33.83 -1.33 -77.50
C ARG A 474 35.00 -0.60 -76.88
N ILE A 475 34.72 0.45 -76.12
CA ILE A 475 35.42 0.98 -74.92
C ILE A 475 34.77 2.36 -74.64
N SER A 476 33.55 2.40 -74.08
CA SER A 476 33.03 3.60 -73.38
C SER A 476 31.70 3.38 -72.63
N GLN A 477 31.10 2.18 -72.62
CA GLN A 477 29.92 1.89 -71.78
C GLN A 477 30.03 0.54 -71.07
N LYS A 478 31.12 0.37 -70.32
CA LYS A 478 31.26 -0.68 -69.30
C LYS A 478 31.66 -0.05 -67.97
N SER A 479 30.84 0.90 -67.52
CA SER A 479 30.88 1.47 -66.17
C SER A 479 29.45 1.87 -65.83
N THR A 480 29.03 1.57 -64.59
CA THR A 480 27.70 1.80 -64.00
C THR A 480 26.51 0.96 -64.49
N ARG A 481 26.66 -0.36 -64.57
CA ARG A 481 25.66 -1.22 -63.90
C ARG A 481 26.20 -1.50 -62.50
N LYS A 482 25.93 -0.59 -61.56
CA LYS A 482 26.02 -0.94 -60.13
C LYS A 482 25.05 -2.09 -59.95
N ALA A 483 25.59 -3.29 -59.75
CA ALA A 483 24.81 -4.42 -59.28
C ALA A 483 23.99 -3.94 -58.09
N VAL A 484 22.67 -4.00 -58.19
CA VAL A 484 21.78 -3.76 -57.05
C VAL A 484 22.18 -4.80 -56.03
N SER A 485 22.94 -4.37 -55.01
CA SER A 485 23.27 -5.19 -53.86
C SER A 485 21.95 -5.72 -53.32
N LYS A 486 21.73 -7.03 -53.44
CA LYS A 486 20.64 -7.72 -52.75
C LYS A 486 20.92 -7.53 -51.26
N SER A 487 20.30 -6.52 -50.65
CA SER A 487 20.31 -6.33 -49.20
C SER A 487 20.00 -7.68 -48.55
N LYS A 488 20.97 -8.25 -47.83
CA LYS A 488 20.79 -9.49 -47.07
C LYS A 488 19.82 -9.16 -45.95
N ILE A 489 18.59 -9.67 -46.05
CA ILE A 489 17.54 -9.46 -45.03
C ILE A 489 17.99 -10.17 -43.76
N ASN A 490 18.08 -9.45 -42.64
CA ASN A 490 18.38 -10.04 -41.35
C ASN A 490 17.09 -10.52 -40.66
N TYR A 491 16.77 -11.79 -40.84
CA TYR A 491 15.57 -12.41 -40.24
C TYR A 491 15.59 -12.41 -38.70
N VAL A 492 16.76 -12.32 -38.06
CA VAL A 492 16.86 -12.25 -36.60
C VAL A 492 16.27 -10.95 -36.06
N ASN A 493 16.54 -9.82 -36.72
CA ASN A 493 15.97 -8.52 -36.33
C ASN A 493 14.43 -8.53 -36.43
N ILE A 494 13.92 -9.11 -37.52
CA ILE A 494 12.47 -9.24 -37.74
C ILE A 494 11.84 -10.14 -36.67
N LEU A 495 12.47 -11.27 -36.34
CA LEU A 495 12.01 -12.17 -35.29
C LEU A 495 11.98 -11.48 -33.93
N LEU A 496 13.04 -10.75 -33.55
CA LEU A 496 13.10 -10.00 -32.29
C LEU A 496 12.03 -8.91 -32.21
N ALA A 497 11.77 -8.19 -33.31
CA ALA A 497 10.68 -7.22 -33.38
C ALA A 497 9.30 -7.90 -33.26
N GLY A 498 9.11 -9.04 -33.93
CA GLY A 498 7.89 -9.84 -33.79
C GLY A 498 7.65 -10.31 -32.36
N LEU A 499 8.70 -10.79 -31.68
CA LEU A 499 8.64 -11.21 -30.27
C LEU A 499 8.34 -10.04 -29.33
N ALA A 500 9.00 -8.89 -29.50
CA ALA A 500 8.75 -7.72 -28.67
C ALA A 500 7.31 -7.21 -28.82
N CYS A 501 6.80 -7.15 -30.05
CA CYS A 501 5.39 -6.80 -30.31
C CYS A 501 4.42 -7.84 -29.73
N ALA A 502 4.73 -9.13 -29.85
CA ALA A 502 3.91 -10.20 -29.28
C ALA A 502 3.87 -10.12 -27.75
N PHE A 503 5.01 -9.89 -27.09
CA PHE A 503 5.09 -9.70 -25.64
C PHE A 503 4.29 -8.47 -25.20
N ALA A 504 4.36 -7.36 -25.94
CA ALA A 504 3.58 -6.16 -25.63
C ALA A 504 2.07 -6.39 -25.78
N LEU A 505 1.66 -7.12 -26.82
CA LEU A 505 0.26 -7.48 -27.02
C LEU A 505 -0.25 -8.43 -25.93
N ILE A 506 0.51 -9.48 -25.61
CA ILE A 506 0.15 -10.43 -24.55
C ILE A 506 0.05 -9.71 -23.20
N PHE A 507 1.04 -8.87 -22.87
CA PHE A 507 1.00 -8.06 -21.66
C PHE A 507 -0.22 -7.16 -21.62
N ALA A 508 -0.52 -6.44 -22.71
CA ALA A 508 -1.68 -5.56 -22.78
C ALA A 508 -3.01 -6.33 -22.59
N VAL A 509 -3.16 -7.48 -23.24
CA VAL A 509 -4.38 -8.30 -23.15
C VAL A 509 -4.55 -8.89 -21.75
N LEU A 510 -3.51 -9.50 -21.18
CA LEU A 510 -3.58 -10.09 -19.84
C LEU A 510 -3.81 -9.02 -18.76
N SER A 511 -3.12 -7.87 -18.86
CA SER A 511 -3.32 -6.77 -17.92
C SER A 511 -4.73 -6.20 -18.03
N LEU A 512 -5.25 -6.04 -19.26
CA LEU A 512 -6.62 -5.59 -19.46
C LEU A 512 -7.66 -6.58 -18.91
N GLN A 513 -7.45 -7.88 -19.09
CA GLN A 513 -8.31 -8.91 -18.50
C GLN A 513 -8.33 -8.79 -16.97
N GLN A 514 -7.17 -8.59 -16.34
CA GLN A 514 -7.08 -8.36 -14.91
C GLN A 514 -7.77 -7.06 -14.49
N GLN A 515 -7.54 -5.95 -15.20
CA GLN A 515 -8.19 -4.66 -14.93
C GLN A 515 -9.71 -4.78 -15.00
N TYR A 516 -10.23 -5.40 -16.05
CA TYR A 516 -11.66 -5.61 -16.20
C TYR A 516 -12.20 -6.47 -15.08
N ALA A 517 -11.53 -7.57 -14.71
CA ALA A 517 -11.92 -8.41 -13.59
C ALA A 517 -11.97 -7.63 -12.26
N VAL A 518 -11.02 -6.74 -12.00
CA VAL A 518 -10.98 -5.92 -10.77
C VAL A 518 -12.01 -4.78 -10.79
N ALA A 519 -12.20 -4.11 -11.93
CA ALA A 519 -13.13 -2.99 -12.03
C ALA A 519 -14.59 -3.42 -12.15
N SER A 520 -14.83 -4.63 -12.67
CA SER A 520 -16.16 -5.25 -12.71
C SER A 520 -16.43 -6.12 -11.50
N SER A 521 -15.42 -6.47 -10.70
CA SER A 521 -15.66 -7.07 -9.40
C SER A 521 -16.20 -6.02 -8.45
N GLU A 522 -17.06 -6.45 -7.53
CA GLU A 522 -17.49 -5.64 -6.38
C GLU A 522 -16.37 -5.52 -5.33
N GLY A 523 -15.10 -5.44 -5.78
CA GLY A 523 -13.91 -5.64 -4.96
C GLY A 523 -13.60 -4.52 -3.97
N ILE A 524 -14.08 -3.30 -4.23
CA ILE A 524 -14.05 -2.19 -3.26
C ILE A 524 -15.47 -2.00 -2.76
N ARG A 525 -15.78 -2.65 -1.63
CA ARG A 525 -17.09 -2.55 -1.00
C ARG A 525 -16.93 -2.40 0.49
N MET A 526 -17.55 -1.35 1.02
CA MET A 526 -17.65 -1.18 2.46
C MET A 526 -18.49 -2.29 3.07
N ASN A 527 -17.94 -2.93 4.10
CA ASN A 527 -18.64 -3.96 4.85
C ASN A 527 -19.92 -3.36 5.47
N GLN A 528 -21.06 -3.98 5.18
CA GLN A 528 -22.38 -3.45 5.57
C GLN A 528 -22.65 -3.62 7.06
N ASP A 529 -22.15 -4.67 7.69
CA ASP A 529 -22.25 -4.88 9.14
C ASP A 529 -21.46 -3.80 9.90
N TRP A 530 -20.25 -3.49 9.45
CA TRP A 530 -19.46 -2.38 10.01
C TRP A 530 -20.14 -1.03 9.80
N ARG A 531 -20.68 -0.76 8.61
CA ARG A 531 -21.41 0.49 8.34
C ARG A 531 -22.61 0.63 9.28
N GLU A 532 -23.47 -0.37 9.34
CA GLU A 532 -24.67 -0.39 10.18
C GLU A 532 -24.31 -0.15 11.64
N SER A 533 -23.30 -0.85 12.15
CA SER A 533 -22.87 -0.74 13.55
C SER A 533 -22.28 0.63 13.88
N LEU A 534 -21.60 1.27 12.93
CA LEU A 534 -21.06 2.62 13.11
C LEU A 534 -22.12 3.72 12.98
N GLU A 535 -23.11 3.54 12.09
CA GLU A 535 -24.29 4.40 12.01
C GLU A 535 -25.13 4.29 13.29
N TRP A 536 -25.29 3.08 13.84
CA TRP A 536 -25.90 2.88 15.16
C TRP A 536 -25.10 3.61 16.25
N MET A 537 -23.78 3.46 16.27
CA MET A 537 -22.92 4.14 17.26
C MET A 537 -23.06 5.66 17.19
N ASN A 538 -23.13 6.23 15.99
CA ASN A 538 -23.31 7.66 15.78
C ASN A 538 -24.54 8.21 16.51
N GLY A 539 -25.68 7.51 16.38
CA GLY A 539 -26.97 7.94 16.92
C GLY A 539 -27.29 7.47 18.34
N ASN A 540 -26.61 6.46 18.87
CA ASN A 540 -26.98 5.79 20.12
C ASN A 540 -25.91 5.83 21.22
N THR A 541 -24.78 6.50 20.99
CA THR A 541 -23.76 6.74 22.03
C THR A 541 -23.63 8.24 22.32
N PRO A 542 -23.19 8.66 23.52
CA PRO A 542 -23.02 10.08 23.83
C PRO A 542 -22.04 10.78 22.87
N GLU A 543 -22.23 12.06 22.61
CA GLU A 543 -21.23 12.83 21.85
C GLU A 543 -19.94 13.00 22.67
N THR A 544 -18.79 13.01 21.98
CA THR A 544 -17.50 13.21 22.65
C THR A 544 -17.26 14.67 23.03
N GLY A 545 -17.94 15.61 22.37
CA GLY A 545 -17.74 17.05 22.51
C GLY A 545 -16.62 17.62 21.64
N VAL A 546 -15.97 16.82 20.82
CA VAL A 546 -14.98 17.28 19.82
C VAL A 546 -15.72 17.52 18.50
N ASP A 547 -15.73 18.76 18.02
CA ASP A 547 -16.39 19.12 16.76
C ASP A 547 -15.67 18.49 15.55
N TYR A 548 -16.47 17.92 14.65
CA TYR A 548 -15.99 17.13 13.51
C TYR A 548 -15.28 17.99 12.43
N TYR A 549 -15.77 19.21 12.20
CA TYR A 549 -15.32 20.06 11.08
C TYR A 549 -14.19 21.01 11.48
N THR A 550 -14.03 21.32 12.75
CA THR A 550 -13.01 22.24 13.24
C THR A 550 -11.59 21.73 12.93
N ILE A 551 -10.73 22.65 12.50
CA ILE A 551 -9.27 22.42 12.41
C ILE A 551 -8.66 22.78 13.76
N TYR A 552 -8.00 21.81 14.38
CA TYR A 552 -7.34 21.98 15.68
C TYR A 552 -5.83 22.08 15.51
N GLU A 553 -5.19 22.84 16.40
CA GLU A 553 -3.74 22.93 16.53
C GLU A 553 -3.33 22.17 17.80
N GLU A 554 -2.32 21.31 17.69
CA GLU A 554 -1.86 20.43 18.78
C GLU A 554 -1.56 21.21 20.07
N ASP A 555 -0.82 22.32 19.96
CA ASP A 555 -0.37 23.14 21.10
C ASP A 555 -1.51 23.78 21.90
N ASN A 556 -2.69 23.95 21.31
CA ASN A 556 -3.81 24.68 21.90
C ASN A 556 -5.06 23.81 22.11
N PHE A 557 -4.99 22.52 21.80
CA PHE A 557 -6.13 21.61 21.91
C PHE A 557 -6.13 20.89 23.26
N THR A 558 -7.31 20.72 23.83
CA THR A 558 -7.51 19.88 25.02
C THR A 558 -8.86 19.19 24.88
N TYR A 559 -8.86 17.89 25.09
CA TYR A 559 -10.11 17.12 25.03
C TYR A 559 -11.10 17.59 26.11
N PRO A 560 -12.39 17.74 25.77
CA PRO A 560 -13.41 18.01 26.78
C PRO A 560 -13.56 16.83 27.73
N ALA A 561 -14.02 17.07 28.95
CA ALA A 561 -14.20 16.03 29.97
C ALA A 561 -15.22 14.94 29.58
N THR A 562 -16.05 15.21 28.56
CA THR A 562 -17.02 14.27 27.98
C THR A 562 -16.38 13.32 26.96
N ALA A 563 -15.16 13.59 26.50
CA ALA A 563 -14.52 12.81 25.46
C ALA A 563 -14.14 11.42 25.96
N TYR A 564 -14.22 10.44 25.06
CA TYR A 564 -13.89 9.06 25.32
C TYR A 564 -13.37 8.38 24.06
N GLY A 565 -12.64 7.28 24.25
CA GLY A 565 -12.09 6.44 23.20
C GLY A 565 -13.00 5.27 22.82
N VAL A 566 -12.90 4.86 21.56
CA VAL A 566 -13.46 3.59 21.05
C VAL A 566 -12.30 2.64 20.75
N MET A 567 -12.22 1.54 21.48
CA MET A 567 -11.20 0.52 21.29
C MET A 567 -11.62 -0.45 20.21
N SER A 568 -10.79 -0.58 19.16
CA SER A 568 -10.92 -1.60 18.13
C SER A 568 -9.53 -1.89 17.56
N TRP A 569 -9.46 -2.87 16.66
CA TRP A 569 -8.24 -3.07 15.89
C TRP A 569 -7.98 -1.87 14.98
N TRP A 570 -6.72 -1.57 14.72
CA TRP A 570 -6.29 -0.30 14.14
C TRP A 570 -6.82 -0.06 12.72
N ASP A 571 -7.06 -1.14 11.95
CA ASP A 571 -7.65 -1.10 10.61
C ASP A 571 -8.95 -0.28 10.56
N TYR A 572 -9.74 -0.29 11.64
CA TYR A 572 -11.10 0.27 11.66
C TYR A 572 -11.17 1.73 12.14
N GLY A 573 -10.04 2.31 12.56
CA GLY A 573 -10.02 3.65 13.16
C GLY A 573 -10.60 4.73 12.24
N HIS A 574 -10.28 4.73 10.95
CA HIS A 574 -10.83 5.69 10.00
C HIS A 574 -12.34 5.55 9.80
N MET A 575 -12.88 4.32 9.86
CA MET A 575 -14.33 4.09 9.82
C MET A 575 -15.01 4.65 11.06
N ILE A 576 -14.45 4.40 12.24
CA ILE A 576 -14.95 4.92 13.52
C ILE A 576 -15.02 6.44 13.49
N THR A 577 -13.95 7.10 13.03
CA THR A 577 -13.92 8.55 12.92
C THR A 577 -14.96 9.07 11.91
N TYR A 578 -15.01 8.51 10.69
CA TYR A 578 -15.78 9.07 9.60
C TYR A 578 -17.29 8.79 9.67
N LEU A 579 -17.67 7.58 10.10
CA LEU A 579 -19.07 7.11 10.13
C LEU A 579 -19.71 7.34 11.50
N ALA A 580 -19.01 6.99 12.58
CA ALA A 580 -19.56 7.11 13.93
C ALA A 580 -19.38 8.52 14.53
N ASN A 581 -18.51 9.37 13.98
CA ASN A 581 -18.07 10.62 14.63
C ASN A 581 -17.64 10.36 16.08
N ARG A 582 -16.87 9.28 16.31
CA ARG A 582 -16.26 8.94 17.59
C ARG A 582 -14.75 8.82 17.41
N ILE A 583 -14.02 8.82 18.53
CA ILE A 583 -12.56 8.95 18.53
C ILE A 583 -11.96 7.56 18.81
N PRO A 584 -11.35 6.89 17.83
CA PRO A 584 -10.74 5.58 18.05
C PRO A 584 -9.46 5.69 18.90
N ASN A 585 -9.15 4.64 19.67
CA ASN A 585 -7.89 4.53 20.43
C ASN A 585 -6.70 4.09 19.56
N SER A 586 -6.93 3.50 18.38
CA SER A 586 -5.89 3.13 17.42
C SER A 586 -6.38 3.33 15.98
N ASN A 587 -5.48 3.48 15.01
CA ASN A 587 -5.88 3.87 13.65
C ASN A 587 -4.96 3.36 12.52
N PRO A 588 -5.38 3.49 11.24
CA PRO A 588 -4.63 3.03 10.07
C PRO A 588 -3.26 3.66 9.82
N PHE A 589 -2.87 4.71 10.56
CA PHE A 589 -1.47 5.16 10.57
C PHE A 589 -0.57 4.28 11.45
N GLN A 590 -1.08 3.12 11.89
CA GLN A 590 -0.39 2.16 12.76
C GLN A 590 -0.06 2.75 14.14
N ALA A 591 -0.83 3.76 14.55
CA ALA A 591 -0.72 4.38 15.86
C ALA A 591 -1.66 3.70 16.87
N GLY A 592 -1.21 3.60 18.13
CA GLY A 592 -1.99 2.99 19.21
C GLY A 592 -2.08 1.45 19.15
N VAL A 593 -1.21 0.79 18.38
CA VAL A 593 -1.27 -0.67 18.17
C VAL A 593 -0.46 -1.45 19.19
N ALA A 594 0.82 -1.12 19.31
CA ALA A 594 1.79 -1.83 20.14
C ALA A 594 1.98 -1.17 21.50
N GLY A 595 2.66 -1.88 22.40
CA GLY A 595 3.05 -1.36 23.71
C GLY A 595 2.03 -1.63 24.81
N PRO A 596 2.30 -1.16 26.04
CA PRO A 596 1.52 -1.52 27.22
C PRO A 596 0.06 -1.05 27.17
N ASN A 597 -0.25 -0.01 26.38
CA ASN A 597 -1.60 0.53 26.21
C ASN A 597 -2.14 0.37 24.78
N GLY A 598 -1.48 -0.43 23.94
CA GLY A 598 -1.89 -0.61 22.56
C GLY A 598 -3.09 -1.54 22.41
N SER A 599 -3.80 -1.44 21.27
CA SER A 599 -4.92 -2.31 20.95
C SER A 599 -4.54 -3.80 20.91
N ALA A 600 -3.31 -4.14 20.52
CA ALA A 600 -2.82 -5.53 20.56
C ALA A 600 -2.78 -6.08 21.99
N THR A 601 -2.29 -5.30 22.96
CA THR A 601 -2.29 -5.66 24.39
C THR A 601 -3.71 -5.79 24.91
N PHE A 602 -4.61 -4.88 24.54
CA PHE A 602 -6.02 -4.96 24.94
C PHE A 602 -6.67 -6.27 24.47
N PHE A 603 -6.57 -6.61 23.18
CA PHE A 603 -7.29 -7.73 22.60
C PHE A 603 -6.67 -9.10 22.89
N VAL A 604 -5.35 -9.18 23.02
CA VAL A 604 -4.63 -10.46 23.22
C VAL A 604 -4.44 -10.80 24.69
N SER A 605 -4.56 -9.82 25.60
CA SER A 605 -4.47 -10.08 27.04
C SER A 605 -5.45 -11.17 27.49
N GLY A 606 -4.93 -12.15 28.23
CA GLY A 606 -5.69 -13.21 28.89
C GLY A 606 -6.23 -12.83 30.27
N MET A 607 -5.85 -11.66 30.80
CA MET A 607 -6.24 -11.19 32.14
C MET A 607 -7.12 -9.94 32.03
N GLU A 608 -8.32 -10.00 32.60
CA GLU A 608 -9.26 -8.86 32.59
C GLU A 608 -8.68 -7.62 33.29
N SER A 609 -7.91 -7.78 34.36
CA SER A 609 -7.28 -6.66 35.06
C SER A 609 -6.29 -5.88 34.17
N ALA A 610 -5.51 -6.58 33.34
CA ALA A 610 -4.61 -5.94 32.38
C ALA A 610 -5.39 -5.26 31.25
N THR A 611 -6.47 -5.89 30.77
CA THR A 611 -7.36 -5.31 29.76
C THR A 611 -8.03 -4.02 30.26
N ASN A 612 -8.52 -4.04 31.50
CA ASN A 612 -9.12 -2.87 32.17
C ASN A 612 -8.11 -1.75 32.33
N GLN A 613 -6.87 -2.07 32.73
CA GLN A 613 -5.81 -1.07 32.84
C GLN A 613 -5.54 -0.35 31.50
N VAL A 614 -5.57 -1.09 30.38
CA VAL A 614 -5.47 -0.46 29.06
C VAL A 614 -6.67 0.44 28.78
N ALA A 615 -7.89 -0.03 29.05
CA ALA A 615 -9.11 0.75 28.85
C ALA A 615 -9.08 2.06 29.65
N ASP A 616 -8.70 1.99 30.93
CA ASP A 616 -8.58 3.15 31.82
C ASP A 616 -7.52 4.14 31.31
N ASN A 617 -6.32 3.64 30.96
CA ASN A 617 -5.22 4.48 30.48
C ASN A 617 -5.53 5.14 29.13
N GLN A 618 -6.38 4.52 28.32
CA GLN A 618 -6.79 5.02 27.00
C GLN A 618 -8.14 5.74 27.04
N GLY A 619 -8.77 5.89 28.22
CA GLY A 619 -10.11 6.44 28.38
C GLY A 619 -11.15 5.77 27.46
N THR A 620 -11.01 4.47 27.24
CA THR A 620 -11.92 3.67 26.43
C THR A 620 -13.28 3.57 27.11
N ARG A 621 -14.35 3.86 26.37
CA ARG A 621 -15.73 3.63 26.83
C ARG A 621 -16.43 2.54 26.04
N TYR A 622 -16.18 2.47 24.74
CA TYR A 622 -16.78 1.44 23.88
C TYR A 622 -15.69 0.59 23.24
N VAL A 623 -16.01 -0.68 23.01
CA VAL A 623 -15.12 -1.64 22.35
C VAL A 623 -15.87 -2.23 21.16
N MET A 624 -15.26 -2.21 19.98
CA MET A 624 -15.81 -2.84 18.78
C MET A 624 -14.94 -4.04 18.38
N THR A 625 -15.58 -5.20 18.20
CA THR A 625 -14.94 -6.42 17.71
C THR A 625 -15.65 -6.93 16.47
N ASP A 626 -14.91 -7.58 15.58
CA ASP A 626 -15.48 -8.34 14.48
C ASP A 626 -14.91 -9.76 14.40
N ILE A 627 -15.51 -10.57 13.53
CA ILE A 627 -15.09 -11.96 13.33
C ILE A 627 -13.68 -12.05 12.75
N GLU A 628 -13.26 -11.07 11.95
CA GLU A 628 -11.92 -11.05 11.38
C GLU A 628 -10.87 -10.89 12.48
N MET A 629 -11.09 -9.99 13.45
CA MET A 629 -10.24 -9.86 14.65
C MET A 629 -10.13 -11.19 15.41
N ALA A 630 -11.24 -11.88 15.66
CA ALA A 630 -11.21 -13.15 16.37
C ALA A 630 -10.51 -14.28 15.57
N THR A 631 -10.49 -14.18 14.23
CA THR A 631 -9.98 -15.25 13.36
C THR A 631 -8.86 -14.78 12.44
N GLY A 632 -9.18 -14.28 11.24
CA GLY A 632 -8.23 -13.97 10.17
C GLY A 632 -7.18 -12.91 10.46
N LYS A 633 -7.43 -12.01 11.42
CA LYS A 633 -6.52 -10.94 11.87
C LYS A 633 -5.89 -11.22 13.24
N PHE A 634 -6.31 -12.29 13.93
CA PHE A 634 -5.78 -12.64 15.24
C PHE A 634 -4.26 -12.79 15.21
N TRP A 635 -3.73 -13.41 14.15
CA TRP A 635 -2.29 -13.61 14.00
C TRP A 635 -1.48 -12.31 13.98
N ALA A 636 -2.04 -11.25 13.38
CA ALA A 636 -1.44 -9.94 13.35
C ALA A 636 -1.46 -9.36 14.76
N MET A 637 -2.61 -9.36 15.43
CA MET A 637 -2.72 -8.88 16.82
C MET A 637 -1.72 -9.58 17.75
N ALA A 638 -1.61 -10.91 17.67
CA ALA A 638 -0.65 -11.67 18.46
C ALA A 638 0.81 -11.32 18.11
N THR A 639 1.12 -11.01 16.85
CA THR A 639 2.45 -10.55 16.42
C THR A 639 2.77 -9.14 16.94
N TRP A 640 1.79 -8.24 16.94
CA TRP A 640 1.93 -6.90 17.50
C TRP A 640 2.06 -6.91 19.02
N TYR A 641 1.40 -7.87 19.69
CA TYR A 641 1.51 -8.10 21.12
C TYR A 641 2.88 -8.70 21.51
N ASN A 642 3.32 -9.75 20.81
CA ASN A 642 4.61 -10.38 21.01
C ASN A 642 5.22 -10.83 19.67
N ALA A 643 6.18 -10.05 19.15
CA ALA A 643 6.81 -10.32 17.86
C ALA A 643 7.68 -11.59 17.83
N THR A 644 8.07 -12.11 19.00
CA THR A 644 8.86 -13.34 19.15
C THR A 644 7.97 -14.57 19.06
N GLU A 645 6.90 -14.62 19.86
CA GLU A 645 6.01 -15.80 19.94
C GLU A 645 4.91 -15.79 18.86
N LYS A 646 4.44 -14.60 18.47
CA LYS A 646 3.37 -14.42 17.47
C LYS A 646 2.13 -15.23 17.84
N GLN A 647 1.46 -15.80 16.83
CA GLN A 647 0.25 -16.60 17.03
C GLN A 647 0.50 -18.00 17.62
N ALA A 648 1.73 -18.51 17.64
CA ALA A 648 2.00 -19.93 17.93
C ALA A 648 1.47 -20.43 19.29
N PRO A 649 1.51 -19.65 20.40
CA PRO A 649 0.94 -20.09 21.69
C PRO A 649 -0.59 -20.22 21.67
N TYR A 650 -1.25 -19.50 20.77
CA TYR A 650 -2.71 -19.37 20.70
C TYR A 650 -3.31 -20.27 19.62
N GLN A 651 -2.69 -20.22 18.44
CA GLN A 651 -3.12 -20.85 17.20
C GLN A 651 -1.97 -21.67 16.57
N PRO A 652 -1.48 -22.75 17.22
CA PRO A 652 -0.44 -23.59 16.66
C PRO A 652 -0.90 -24.27 15.35
N THR A 653 0.04 -24.48 14.44
CA THR A 653 -0.19 -25.26 13.21
C THR A 653 0.27 -26.69 13.42
N TYR A 654 -0.66 -27.63 13.27
CA TYR A 654 -0.39 -29.06 13.17
C TYR A 654 -0.56 -29.53 11.74
N TYR A 655 -0.17 -30.77 11.46
CA TYR A 655 -0.20 -31.32 10.11
C TYR A 655 -0.89 -32.68 10.10
N ILE A 656 -1.90 -32.82 9.24
CA ILE A 656 -2.65 -34.06 9.06
C ILE A 656 -2.06 -34.81 7.84
N PRO A 657 -1.65 -36.08 7.97
CA PRO A 657 -1.24 -36.89 6.83
C PRO A 657 -2.37 -37.05 5.82
N ASP A 658 -2.08 -36.88 4.54
CA ASP A 658 -3.05 -37.18 3.47
C ASP A 658 -3.25 -38.70 3.34
N PRO A 659 -4.47 -39.22 3.56
CA PRO A 659 -4.74 -40.66 3.43
C PRO A 659 -4.49 -41.19 2.01
N ALA A 660 -4.63 -40.34 0.99
CA ALA A 660 -4.49 -40.72 -0.41
C ALA A 660 -3.05 -40.62 -0.92
N ASN A 661 -2.20 -39.83 -0.26
CA ASN A 661 -0.81 -39.62 -0.68
C ASN A 661 0.15 -39.59 0.53
N PRO A 662 0.66 -40.77 0.94
CA PRO A 662 1.59 -40.91 2.06
C PRO A 662 2.88 -40.13 1.79
N GLY A 663 3.00 -38.93 2.37
CA GLY A 663 4.11 -37.99 2.14
C GLY A 663 3.66 -36.54 1.95
N THR A 664 2.37 -36.31 1.71
CA THR A 664 1.79 -34.96 1.75
C THR A 664 1.02 -34.72 3.03
N TYR A 665 1.07 -33.49 3.52
CA TYR A 665 0.46 -33.09 4.79
C TYR A 665 -0.40 -31.84 4.60
N GLN A 666 -1.59 -31.83 5.20
CA GLN A 666 -2.49 -30.69 5.21
C GLN A 666 -2.31 -29.91 6.52
N PRO A 667 -2.07 -28.58 6.47
CA PRO A 667 -1.96 -27.77 7.69
C PRO A 667 -3.32 -27.63 8.37
N LEU A 668 -3.33 -27.82 9.69
CA LEU A 668 -4.47 -27.58 10.58
C LEU A 668 -4.07 -26.47 11.56
N THR A 669 -4.76 -25.33 11.49
CA THR A 669 -4.67 -24.32 12.55
C THR A 669 -5.58 -24.73 13.68
N ALA A 670 -5.00 -24.97 14.86
CA ALA A 670 -5.72 -25.42 16.04
C ALA A 670 -5.74 -24.31 17.10
N TYR A 671 -6.74 -24.28 17.97
CA TYR A 671 -6.92 -23.29 19.03
C TYR A 671 -6.59 -23.90 20.41
N LYS A 672 -5.85 -23.15 21.23
CA LYS A 672 -5.41 -23.52 22.58
C LYS A 672 -6.11 -22.70 23.66
N ASP A 673 -5.95 -23.10 24.92
CA ASP A 673 -6.48 -22.38 26.09
C ASP A 673 -6.20 -20.88 26.04
N LEU A 674 -4.94 -20.52 25.73
CA LEU A 674 -4.50 -19.13 25.65
C LEU A 674 -5.29 -18.31 24.62
N TYR A 675 -5.74 -18.92 23.53
CA TYR A 675 -6.59 -18.23 22.55
C TYR A 675 -7.95 -17.89 23.16
N PHE A 676 -8.61 -18.87 23.78
CA PHE A 676 -9.95 -18.66 24.33
C PHE A 676 -9.96 -17.72 25.54
N LEU A 677 -8.84 -17.62 26.25
CA LEU A 677 -8.66 -16.68 27.36
C LEU A 677 -8.44 -15.24 26.89
N THR A 678 -8.07 -15.01 25.62
CA THR A 678 -7.88 -13.65 25.11
C THR A 678 -9.14 -12.80 25.20
N THR A 679 -8.97 -11.51 25.43
CA THR A 679 -10.08 -10.56 25.50
C THR A 679 -10.92 -10.56 24.22
N VAL A 680 -10.30 -10.63 23.03
CA VAL A 680 -11.05 -10.68 21.77
C VAL A 680 -11.93 -11.93 21.68
N SER A 681 -11.43 -13.10 22.09
CA SER A 681 -12.23 -14.34 22.08
C SER A 681 -13.36 -14.26 23.10
N ARG A 682 -13.07 -13.82 24.33
CA ARG A 682 -14.06 -13.66 25.41
C ARG A 682 -15.19 -12.71 25.04
N LEU A 683 -14.87 -11.58 24.41
CA LEU A 683 -15.87 -10.65 23.91
C LEU A 683 -16.61 -11.21 22.69
N HIS A 684 -15.88 -11.54 21.62
CA HIS A 684 -16.50 -11.79 20.32
C HIS A 684 -17.14 -13.19 20.23
N ASN A 685 -16.50 -14.23 20.75
CA ASN A 685 -16.98 -15.60 20.61
C ASN A 685 -18.04 -15.92 21.68
N PHE A 686 -17.90 -15.34 22.88
CA PHE A 686 -18.66 -15.72 24.07
C PHE A 686 -19.49 -14.58 24.70
N ASP A 687 -19.60 -13.43 24.04
CA ASP A 687 -20.39 -12.27 24.50
C ASP A 687 -20.00 -11.75 25.90
N GLY A 688 -18.76 -12.00 26.33
CA GLY A 688 -18.25 -11.70 27.66
C GLY A 688 -18.78 -12.62 28.78
N SER A 689 -19.48 -13.70 28.45
CA SER A 689 -20.09 -14.62 29.42
C SER A 689 -19.13 -15.74 29.84
N TYR A 690 -19.30 -16.24 31.08
CA TYR A 690 -18.71 -17.52 31.50
C TYR A 690 -19.19 -18.62 30.56
N THR A 691 -18.24 -19.41 30.06
CA THR A 691 -18.49 -20.51 29.12
C THR A 691 -17.69 -21.72 29.56
N PRO A 692 -18.33 -22.85 29.91
CA PRO A 692 -17.62 -24.05 30.30
C PRO A 692 -16.87 -24.66 29.10
N ALA A 693 -15.82 -25.43 29.40
CA ALA A 693 -15.12 -26.21 28.39
C ALA A 693 -16.07 -27.19 27.67
N GLY A 694 -15.82 -27.42 26.38
CA GLY A 694 -16.57 -28.38 25.57
C GLY A 694 -15.84 -29.71 25.39
N GLU A 695 -16.40 -30.58 24.54
CA GLU A 695 -15.63 -31.69 23.98
C GLU A 695 -14.48 -31.15 23.13
N VAL A 696 -13.31 -31.77 23.17
CA VAL A 696 -12.09 -31.26 22.52
C VAL A 696 -11.30 -32.40 21.91
N TYR A 697 -10.34 -32.07 21.04
CA TYR A 697 -9.42 -33.07 20.51
C TYR A 697 -8.22 -33.23 21.45
N TYR A 698 -8.07 -34.43 22.00
CA TYR A 698 -6.77 -34.95 22.40
C TYR A 698 -6.03 -35.41 21.14
N ILE A 699 -4.84 -34.87 20.89
CA ILE A 699 -3.99 -35.28 19.77
C ILE A 699 -2.63 -35.76 20.27
N GLU A 700 -2.09 -36.77 19.59
CA GLU A 700 -0.68 -37.13 19.67
C GLU A 700 0.01 -36.74 18.36
N TYR A 701 1.26 -36.28 18.44
CA TYR A 701 2.01 -35.82 17.29
C TYR A 701 3.48 -36.21 17.35
N THR A 702 4.12 -36.22 16.18
CA THR A 702 5.56 -36.40 16.03
C THR A 702 6.18 -35.35 15.10
N THR A 703 7.41 -34.96 15.38
CA THR A 703 8.23 -34.10 14.52
C THR A 703 9.22 -34.89 13.65
N SER A 704 9.24 -36.23 13.77
CA SER A 704 10.26 -37.09 13.14
C SER A 704 9.96 -37.48 11.69
N ILE A 705 8.70 -37.34 11.24
CA ILE A 705 8.24 -37.76 9.89
C ILE A 705 7.93 -36.54 9.00
N GLY A 706 7.97 -35.33 9.59
CA GLY A 706 7.77 -34.09 8.87
C GLY A 706 8.84 -33.84 7.80
N SER A 707 8.45 -33.11 6.75
CA SER A 707 9.38 -32.57 5.75
C SER A 707 10.32 -31.52 6.33
N ARG A 708 10.02 -31.01 7.54
CA ARG A 708 10.85 -30.07 8.30
C ARG A 708 10.93 -30.52 9.77
N PRO A 709 12.04 -30.22 10.48
CA PRO A 709 12.25 -30.67 11.87
C PRO A 709 11.26 -30.10 12.90
N ASP A 710 10.57 -29.00 12.57
CA ASP A 710 9.59 -28.29 13.38
C ASP A 710 8.14 -28.67 13.06
N GLN A 711 7.93 -29.57 12.08
CA GLN A 711 6.60 -29.92 11.59
C GLN A 711 5.94 -30.96 12.51
N ALA A 712 5.00 -30.53 13.35
CA ALA A 712 4.22 -31.41 14.22
C ALA A 712 3.11 -32.14 13.43
N VAL A 713 3.36 -33.40 13.07
CA VAL A 713 2.43 -34.27 12.34
C VAL A 713 1.58 -35.05 13.33
N ILE A 714 0.25 -34.95 13.21
CA ILE A 714 -0.72 -35.67 14.04
C ILE A 714 -0.68 -37.17 13.69
N THR A 715 -0.51 -38.01 14.70
CA THR A 715 -0.50 -39.47 14.60
C THR A 715 -1.76 -40.11 15.17
N GLU A 716 -2.36 -39.48 16.18
CA GLU A 716 -3.61 -39.92 16.81
C GLU A 716 -4.46 -38.70 17.16
N ALA A 717 -5.77 -38.82 17.04
CA ALA A 717 -6.72 -37.78 17.42
C ALA A 717 -8.03 -38.40 17.93
N THR A 718 -8.42 -38.03 19.14
CA THR A 718 -9.62 -38.55 19.81
C THR A 718 -10.39 -37.39 20.44
N VAL A 719 -11.71 -37.41 20.32
CA VAL A 719 -12.59 -36.42 20.98
C VAL A 719 -12.86 -36.88 22.41
N MET A 720 -12.64 -36.00 23.38
CA MET A 720 -12.79 -36.27 24.81
C MET A 720 -13.33 -35.05 25.54
N ASP A 721 -13.83 -35.23 26.76
CA ASP A 721 -14.08 -34.11 27.67
C ASP A 721 -12.77 -33.35 27.96
N ALA A 722 -12.83 -32.04 28.16
CA ALA A 722 -11.64 -31.20 28.30
C ALA A 722 -10.75 -31.59 29.51
N ASP A 723 -11.34 -31.91 30.66
CA ASP A 723 -10.56 -32.30 31.83
C ASP A 723 -9.90 -33.67 31.61
N GLU A 724 -10.61 -34.59 30.96
CA GLU A 724 -10.07 -35.91 30.60
C GLU A 724 -8.93 -35.79 29.58
N ALA A 725 -9.12 -34.95 28.55
CA ALA A 725 -8.12 -34.69 27.51
C ALA A 725 -6.85 -34.09 28.11
N ASN A 726 -6.98 -33.12 29.02
CA ASN A 726 -5.83 -32.48 29.69
C ASN A 726 -5.09 -33.51 30.55
N ALA A 727 -5.82 -34.29 31.36
CA ALA A 727 -5.22 -35.36 32.15
C ALA A 727 -4.55 -36.45 31.28
N ALA A 728 -5.07 -36.74 30.08
CA ALA A 728 -4.46 -37.67 29.13
C ALA A 728 -3.17 -37.08 28.51
N ALA A 729 -3.21 -35.83 28.07
CA ALA A 729 -2.05 -35.13 27.50
C ALA A 729 -0.89 -35.01 28.51
N ASP A 730 -1.19 -34.69 29.76
CA ASP A 730 -0.19 -34.61 30.82
C ASP A 730 0.46 -35.98 31.08
N ARG A 731 -0.34 -37.05 31.14
CA ARG A 731 0.15 -38.42 31.33
C ARG A 731 1.06 -38.85 30.18
N TYR A 732 0.68 -38.54 28.93
CA TYR A 732 1.49 -38.85 27.76
C TYR A 732 2.82 -38.07 27.79
N ASN A 733 2.76 -36.76 28.00
CA ASN A 733 3.92 -35.87 27.94
C ASN A 733 4.96 -36.15 29.03
N GLN A 734 4.56 -36.70 30.18
CA GLN A 734 5.50 -37.16 31.22
C GLN A 734 6.40 -38.31 30.77
N GLN A 735 5.98 -39.09 29.76
CA GLN A 735 6.68 -40.28 29.26
C GLN A 735 7.06 -40.16 27.78
N ALA A 736 6.88 -38.98 27.18
CA ALA A 736 7.08 -38.77 25.75
C ALA A 736 8.54 -38.97 25.34
N GLN A 737 8.74 -39.64 24.21
CA GLN A 737 10.06 -39.78 23.61
C GLN A 737 10.47 -38.46 22.94
N PRO A 738 11.78 -38.20 22.76
CA PRO A 738 12.23 -37.04 22.00
C PRO A 738 11.59 -37.00 20.61
N GLY A 739 10.91 -35.89 20.27
CA GLY A 739 10.23 -35.72 18.99
C GLY A 739 8.81 -36.28 18.93
N THR A 740 8.22 -36.67 20.06
CA THR A 740 6.77 -36.92 20.19
C THR A 740 6.15 -36.06 21.29
N GLY A 741 4.84 -35.86 21.24
CA GLY A 741 4.10 -35.14 22.28
C GLY A 741 2.60 -35.30 22.10
N ALA A 742 1.85 -34.93 23.13
CA ALA A 742 0.39 -34.85 23.11
C ALA A 742 -0.08 -33.43 23.43
N ALA A 743 -1.26 -33.09 22.94
CA ALA A 743 -1.83 -31.76 23.07
C ALA A 743 -3.36 -31.83 23.12
N VAL A 744 -3.96 -30.99 23.95
CA VAL A 744 -5.40 -30.67 23.88
C VAL A 744 -5.59 -29.48 22.95
N VAL A 745 -6.47 -29.62 21.97
CA VAL A 745 -6.75 -28.57 20.99
C VAL A 745 -8.22 -28.54 20.61
N SER A 746 -8.67 -27.37 20.16
CA SER A 746 -9.92 -27.23 19.43
C SER A 746 -9.65 -26.89 17.97
N THR A 747 -10.53 -27.32 17.08
CA THR A 747 -10.51 -26.91 15.65
C THR A 747 -11.53 -25.81 15.37
N ASN A 748 -12.28 -25.37 16.39
CA ASN A 748 -13.34 -24.40 16.27
C ASN A 748 -13.22 -23.30 17.32
N PHE A 749 -13.26 -22.04 16.87
CA PHE A 749 -13.01 -20.86 17.70
C PHE A 749 -14.10 -20.57 18.76
N ILE A 750 -15.22 -21.29 18.73
CA ILE A 750 -16.32 -21.19 19.71
C ILE A 750 -16.39 -22.39 20.67
N GLN A 751 -15.44 -23.33 20.59
CA GLN A 751 -15.43 -24.55 21.39
C GLN A 751 -14.19 -24.52 22.28
N PRO A 752 -14.30 -23.96 23.49
CA PRO A 752 -13.15 -23.70 24.35
C PRO A 752 -12.59 -24.99 24.94
N THR A 753 -11.26 -25.01 25.10
CA THR A 753 -10.50 -26.13 25.66
C THR A 753 -10.34 -26.09 27.17
N THR A 754 -10.81 -25.02 27.79
CA THR A 754 -10.82 -24.79 29.24
C THR A 754 -12.01 -23.90 29.59
N ASP A 755 -12.37 -23.84 30.87
CA ASP A 755 -13.43 -22.95 31.35
C ASP A 755 -13.04 -21.48 31.14
N ILE A 756 -13.92 -20.73 30.48
CA ILE A 756 -13.68 -19.34 30.13
C ILE A 756 -14.37 -18.44 31.15
N PRO A 757 -13.64 -17.62 31.92
CA PRO A 757 -14.23 -16.72 32.89
C PRO A 757 -15.00 -15.59 32.19
N ALA A 758 -16.13 -15.19 32.79
CA ALA A 758 -16.89 -14.03 32.34
C ALA A 758 -16.07 -12.75 32.45
N LEU A 759 -16.34 -11.79 31.56
CA LEU A 759 -15.90 -10.41 31.70
C LEU A 759 -16.91 -9.67 32.59
N SER A 760 -16.39 -9.02 33.61
CA SER A 760 -17.15 -8.39 34.69
C SER A 760 -17.52 -6.94 34.36
N HIS A 761 -16.75 -6.30 33.49
CA HIS A 761 -16.84 -4.88 33.18
C HIS A 761 -17.28 -4.57 31.74
N TYR A 762 -17.67 -5.60 30.97
CA TYR A 762 -18.02 -5.44 29.55
C TYR A 762 -19.42 -5.98 29.29
N ARG A 763 -20.30 -5.12 28.76
CA ARG A 763 -21.65 -5.51 28.33
C ARG A 763 -21.80 -5.33 26.83
N LEU A 764 -22.39 -6.32 26.17
CA LEU A 764 -22.83 -6.19 24.77
C LEU A 764 -23.97 -5.16 24.72
N VAL A 765 -23.85 -4.17 23.85
CA VAL A 765 -24.85 -3.10 23.68
C VAL A 765 -25.48 -3.09 22.28
N HIS A 766 -24.78 -3.64 21.30
CA HIS A 766 -25.25 -3.80 19.92
C HIS A 766 -24.49 -4.92 19.20
N GLU A 767 -25.14 -5.57 18.25
CA GLU A 767 -24.53 -6.49 17.30
C GLU A 767 -25.14 -6.36 15.91
N SER A 768 -24.33 -6.62 14.89
CA SER A 768 -24.75 -6.52 13.50
C SER A 768 -25.68 -7.68 13.08
N PRO A 769 -26.44 -7.55 11.98
CA PRO A 769 -27.45 -8.54 11.61
C PRO A 769 -26.88 -9.86 11.07
N THR A 770 -25.72 -9.84 10.40
CA THR A 770 -25.19 -11.02 9.70
C THR A 770 -24.60 -12.03 10.68
N ASN A 771 -25.05 -13.29 10.60
CA ASN A 771 -24.42 -14.42 11.29
C ASN A 771 -23.20 -14.91 10.46
N VAL A 772 -22.09 -15.18 11.15
CA VAL A 772 -20.87 -15.76 10.56
C VAL A 772 -21.12 -17.17 10.03
N PHE A 773 -22.04 -17.91 10.65
CA PHE A 773 -22.40 -19.26 10.22
C PHE A 773 -23.59 -19.24 9.26
N SER A 774 -23.61 -20.17 8.30
CA SER A 774 -24.67 -20.31 7.30
C SER A 774 -26.01 -20.82 7.87
N GLY A 775 -26.05 -21.20 9.15
CA GLY A 775 -27.24 -21.65 9.87
C GLY A 775 -27.69 -20.66 10.96
N SER A 776 -28.71 -21.04 11.73
CA SER A 776 -29.22 -20.24 12.87
C SER A 776 -28.49 -20.51 14.19
N SER A 777 -27.65 -21.54 14.25
CA SER A 777 -26.86 -21.87 15.43
C SER A 777 -25.56 -22.55 14.98
N PRO A 778 -24.40 -22.17 15.54
CA PRO A 778 -24.21 -21.10 16.51
C PRO A 778 -24.50 -19.73 15.88
N ASP A 779 -24.99 -18.78 16.69
CA ASP A 779 -25.34 -17.43 16.23
C ASP A 779 -24.29 -16.43 16.72
N VAL A 780 -23.24 -16.25 15.92
CA VAL A 780 -22.14 -15.30 16.18
C VAL A 780 -22.22 -14.20 15.12
N LYS A 781 -22.56 -12.99 15.55
CA LYS A 781 -22.69 -11.85 14.65
C LYS A 781 -21.34 -11.32 14.17
N TYR A 782 -21.34 -10.74 12.96
CA TYR A 782 -20.12 -10.25 12.31
C TYR A 782 -19.43 -9.14 13.09
N VAL A 783 -20.15 -8.09 13.51
CA VAL A 783 -19.64 -7.00 14.35
C VAL A 783 -20.41 -6.95 15.68
N LYS A 784 -19.70 -6.67 16.77
CA LYS A 784 -20.26 -6.49 18.11
C LYS A 784 -19.69 -5.23 18.77
N ILE A 785 -20.54 -4.53 19.51
CA ILE A 785 -20.19 -3.34 20.28
C ILE A 785 -20.43 -3.61 21.76
N PHE A 786 -19.42 -3.36 22.57
CA PHE A 786 -19.48 -3.47 24.02
C PHE A 786 -19.28 -2.11 24.67
N GLU A 787 -19.90 -1.89 25.82
CA GLU A 787 -19.56 -0.76 26.71
C GLU A 787 -18.74 -1.27 27.89
N TYR A 788 -17.65 -0.55 28.19
CA TYR A 788 -16.82 -0.74 29.37
C TYR A 788 -17.40 0.05 30.54
N VAL A 789 -17.74 -0.64 31.63
CA VAL A 789 -18.47 -0.08 32.78
C VAL A 789 -17.87 -0.53 34.12
N PRO A 790 -18.01 0.28 35.19
CA PRO A 790 -17.57 -0.14 36.53
C PRO A 790 -18.24 -1.43 37.04
N GLY A 791 -19.53 -1.65 36.72
CA GLY A 791 -20.26 -2.87 37.06
C GLY A 791 -20.76 -2.91 38.52
N ALA A 792 -21.99 -3.38 38.74
CA ALA A 792 -22.58 -3.43 40.07
C ALA A 792 -22.07 -4.66 40.85
N ARG A 793 -21.90 -4.49 42.17
CA ARG A 793 -21.35 -5.53 43.06
C ARG A 793 -22.46 -6.29 43.80
N ILE A 794 -22.48 -7.61 43.73
CA ILE A 794 -23.50 -8.47 44.36
C ILE A 794 -22.80 -9.53 45.22
N LYS A 795 -23.19 -9.67 46.49
CA LYS A 795 -22.68 -10.75 47.36
C LYS A 795 -23.38 -12.08 47.08
N GLY A 796 -22.59 -13.15 46.94
CA GLY A 796 -23.08 -14.51 46.78
C GLY A 796 -22.01 -15.47 46.30
N GLU A 797 -22.35 -16.76 46.27
CA GLU A 797 -21.47 -17.84 45.80
C GLU A 797 -22.08 -18.58 44.61
N GLY A 798 -21.26 -19.32 43.87
CA GLY A 798 -21.70 -20.12 42.73
C GLY A 798 -21.71 -19.34 41.43
N ILE A 799 -22.72 -19.58 40.59
CA ILE A 799 -22.88 -18.95 39.27
C ILE A 799 -24.10 -18.02 39.32
N ILE A 800 -23.96 -16.80 38.83
CA ILE A 800 -25.08 -15.88 38.60
C ILE A 800 -25.43 -15.86 37.11
N GLU A 801 -26.73 -15.88 36.79
CA GLU A 801 -27.24 -15.91 35.42
C GLU A 801 -28.18 -14.73 35.15
N LEU A 802 -28.15 -14.20 33.92
CA LEU A 802 -29.10 -13.23 33.41
C LEU A 802 -29.53 -13.57 31.98
N PRO A 803 -30.82 -13.82 31.72
CA PRO A 803 -31.31 -13.99 30.36
C PRO A 803 -31.41 -12.63 29.64
N LEU A 804 -30.82 -12.57 28.45
CA LEU A 804 -30.70 -11.37 27.61
C LEU A 804 -31.30 -11.63 26.22
N VAL A 805 -31.73 -10.56 25.57
CA VAL A 805 -32.07 -10.53 24.14
C VAL A 805 -31.32 -9.39 23.49
N SER A 806 -30.68 -9.64 22.35
CA SER A 806 -29.97 -8.60 21.60
C SER A 806 -30.91 -7.76 20.71
N ASN A 807 -30.38 -6.71 20.11
CA ASN A 807 -31.08 -5.88 19.11
C ASN A 807 -31.51 -6.67 17.86
N THR A 808 -30.88 -7.81 17.56
CA THR A 808 -31.25 -8.68 16.44
C THR A 808 -32.30 -9.74 16.82
N GLY A 809 -32.74 -9.76 18.08
CA GLY A 809 -33.66 -10.77 18.62
C GLY A 809 -32.98 -12.06 19.07
N ARG A 810 -31.64 -12.13 19.07
CA ARG A 810 -30.87 -13.28 19.54
C ARG A 810 -30.99 -13.39 21.06
N ALA A 811 -31.52 -14.51 21.54
CA ALA A 811 -31.59 -14.80 22.97
C ALA A 811 -30.29 -15.47 23.45
N PHE A 812 -29.72 -14.99 24.56
CA PHE A 812 -28.53 -15.58 25.18
C PHE A 812 -28.59 -15.40 26.70
N VAL A 813 -27.70 -16.08 27.43
CA VAL A 813 -27.63 -16.00 28.90
C VAL A 813 -26.23 -15.56 29.30
N TYR A 814 -26.13 -14.41 29.96
CA TYR A 814 -24.89 -14.02 30.62
C TYR A 814 -24.74 -14.84 31.90
N ARG A 815 -23.56 -15.41 32.09
CA ARG A 815 -23.18 -16.16 33.29
C ARG A 815 -21.90 -15.59 33.86
N GLN A 816 -21.76 -15.59 35.18
CA GLN A 816 -20.51 -15.26 35.87
C GLN A 816 -20.34 -16.14 37.11
N GLN A 817 -19.11 -16.59 37.35
CA GLN A 817 -18.74 -17.32 38.56
C GLN A 817 -18.31 -16.34 39.66
N SER A 818 -18.71 -16.62 40.90
CA SER A 818 -18.32 -15.83 42.08
C SER A 818 -16.80 -15.82 42.23
N THR A 819 -16.24 -14.65 42.50
CA THR A 819 -14.83 -14.49 42.89
C THR A 819 -14.78 -13.91 44.30
N ASN A 820 -14.27 -14.70 45.26
CA ASN A 820 -14.18 -14.32 46.67
C ASN A 820 -15.54 -13.91 47.29
N GLY A 821 -16.62 -14.63 46.95
CA GLY A 821 -17.97 -14.41 47.48
C GLY A 821 -18.68 -13.18 46.92
N GLU A 822 -18.26 -12.72 45.74
CA GLU A 822 -18.81 -11.53 45.08
C GLU A 822 -18.88 -11.72 43.55
N PHE A 823 -19.91 -11.11 42.96
CA PHE A 823 -20.09 -10.92 41.54
C PHE A 823 -19.95 -9.43 41.22
N VAL A 824 -19.32 -9.11 40.10
CA VAL A 824 -19.29 -7.76 39.52
C VAL A 824 -19.96 -7.86 38.16
N VAL A 825 -21.20 -7.39 38.06
CA VAL A 825 -22.04 -7.64 36.89
C VAL A 825 -22.17 -6.38 36.02
N PRO A 826 -22.08 -6.49 34.68
CA PRO A 826 -22.07 -5.32 33.80
C PRO A 826 -23.45 -4.94 33.26
N TYR A 827 -24.45 -5.83 33.27
CA TYR A 827 -25.77 -5.53 32.70
C TYR A 827 -26.74 -5.00 33.75
N SER A 828 -27.54 -4.00 33.39
CA SER A 828 -28.68 -3.56 34.19
C SER A 828 -29.93 -4.37 33.82
N THR A 829 -30.80 -4.59 34.80
CA THR A 829 -32.14 -5.15 34.60
C THR A 829 -33.22 -4.06 34.58
N GLU A 830 -32.88 -2.85 35.01
CA GLU A 830 -33.78 -1.69 35.12
C GLU A 830 -33.07 -0.44 34.61
N GLY A 831 -33.74 0.34 33.75
CA GLY A 831 -33.20 1.60 33.21
C GLY A 831 -32.12 1.45 32.15
N ASN A 832 -31.97 0.27 31.53
CA ASN A 832 -31.02 0.03 30.44
C ASN A 832 -31.29 0.97 29.25
N PRO A 833 -30.28 1.71 28.76
CA PRO A 833 -30.44 2.62 27.62
C PRO A 833 -30.33 1.94 26.24
N TYR A 834 -29.97 0.65 26.17
CA TYR A 834 -29.70 -0.03 24.90
C TYR A 834 -30.74 -1.09 24.53
N ASP A 835 -30.70 -1.53 23.28
CA ASP A 835 -31.59 -2.58 22.75
C ASP A 835 -31.19 -4.00 23.18
N VAL A 836 -29.91 -4.24 23.48
CA VAL A 836 -29.48 -5.46 24.17
C VAL A 836 -29.93 -5.37 25.62
N ARG A 837 -30.95 -6.14 26.00
CA ARG A 837 -31.67 -5.95 27.27
C ARG A 837 -31.97 -7.25 28.00
N ALA A 838 -32.02 -7.14 29.33
CA ALA A 838 -32.47 -8.20 30.21
C ALA A 838 -33.95 -8.55 29.95
N THR A 839 -34.26 -9.84 29.91
CA THR A 839 -35.65 -10.35 29.86
C THR A 839 -36.15 -10.81 31.23
N GLY A 840 -35.30 -10.74 32.25
CA GLY A 840 -35.61 -11.13 33.62
C GLY A 840 -34.64 -10.51 34.63
N LYS A 841 -34.63 -11.07 35.84
CA LYS A 841 -33.71 -10.68 36.93
C LYS A 841 -32.47 -11.55 36.92
N TYR A 842 -31.39 -11.06 37.53
CA TYR A 842 -30.27 -11.92 37.85
C TYR A 842 -30.71 -13.04 38.80
N LYS A 843 -30.21 -14.25 38.60
CA LYS A 843 -30.50 -15.41 39.44
C LYS A 843 -29.21 -16.11 39.84
N ILE A 844 -28.99 -16.30 41.14
CA ILE A 844 -27.86 -17.10 41.64
C ILE A 844 -28.25 -18.58 41.62
N THR A 845 -27.55 -19.37 40.80
CA THR A 845 -27.70 -20.81 40.68
C THR A 845 -27.34 -21.49 42.01
N GLY A 846 -28.14 -22.47 42.42
CA GLY A 846 -28.00 -23.15 43.72
C GLY A 846 -28.82 -22.54 44.85
N THR A 847 -28.96 -21.21 44.92
CA THR A 847 -29.80 -20.54 45.95
C THR A 847 -31.17 -20.11 45.43
N GLY A 848 -31.28 -19.83 44.13
CA GLY A 848 -32.50 -19.31 43.51
C GLY A 848 -32.78 -17.84 43.80
N ARG A 849 -31.88 -17.14 44.51
CA ARG A 849 -32.00 -15.71 44.83
C ARG A 849 -32.08 -14.88 43.55
N GLN A 850 -33.11 -14.03 43.44
CA GLN A 850 -33.29 -13.11 42.32
C GLN A 850 -32.94 -11.68 42.71
N ILE A 851 -32.19 -10.98 41.85
CA ILE A 851 -31.71 -9.61 42.10
C ILE A 851 -32.05 -8.70 40.91
N SER A 852 -32.61 -7.53 41.19
CA SER A 852 -32.71 -6.42 40.24
C SER A 852 -31.47 -5.52 40.35
N VAL A 853 -30.98 -5.04 39.22
CA VAL A 853 -29.80 -4.17 39.11
C VAL A 853 -30.18 -2.94 38.28
N SER A 854 -30.10 -1.75 38.86
CA SER A 854 -30.38 -0.50 38.13
C SER A 854 -29.17 -0.05 37.32
N GLU A 855 -29.43 0.72 36.26
CA GLU A 855 -28.37 1.35 35.45
C GLU A 855 -27.46 2.27 36.27
N ASP A 856 -28.01 3.04 37.23
CA ASP A 856 -27.20 3.87 38.14
C ASP A 856 -26.23 3.03 38.98
N ALA A 857 -26.66 1.84 39.41
CA ALA A 857 -25.79 0.93 40.17
C ALA A 857 -24.63 0.40 39.32
N ILE A 858 -24.85 0.12 38.03
CA ILE A 858 -23.80 -0.27 37.08
C ILE A 858 -22.79 0.86 36.88
N MET A 859 -23.29 2.05 36.53
CA MET A 859 -22.44 3.19 36.16
C MET A 859 -21.63 3.75 37.33
N ARG A 860 -22.06 3.52 38.57
CA ARG A 860 -21.37 3.98 39.79
C ARG A 860 -20.67 2.86 40.56
N GLY A 861 -20.76 1.62 40.10
CA GLY A 861 -20.16 0.45 40.76
C GLY A 861 -20.73 0.16 42.15
N LEU A 862 -22.04 0.38 42.35
CA LEU A 862 -22.68 0.26 43.66
C LEU A 862 -22.80 -1.19 44.10
N GLN A 863 -22.73 -1.40 45.42
CA GLN A 863 -23.06 -2.70 46.01
C GLN A 863 -24.57 -2.83 46.19
N ILE A 864 -25.12 -3.95 45.72
CA ILE A 864 -26.54 -4.28 45.80
C ILE A 864 -26.74 -5.32 46.89
N THR A 865 -27.55 -4.96 47.89
CA THR A 865 -27.78 -5.76 49.10
C THR A 865 -28.87 -6.79 48.96
#